data_AF-A0A954MEX9-F1
#
_entry.id   AF-A0A954MEX9-F1
#
_cell.length_a   1.000
_cell.length_b   1.000
_cell.length_c   1.000
_cell.angle_alpha   90.00
_cell.angle_beta   90.00
_cell.angle_gamma   90.00
#
_symmetry.space_group_name_H-M   'P 1'
#
loop_
_entity.id
_entity.type
_entity.pdbx_description
1 polymer ?
#
loop_
_entity_poly.entity_id
_entity_poly.type
_entity_poly.pdbx_seq_one_letter_code
_entity_poly.pdbx_strand_id
1 'polypeptide(L)'
;MNPDATDVHLVTTTRDFGPGSLREAIQQASDGGVVRFDSSLSGQSIVLNSGELVIDSDLTIEAADLDDELTIDAMGLSRVFRIKSQRQVSLRGLVLTGGNAVEPGGAVFNEGRLSLDHCRLEGNTAVHGGSALASQNGGSFEMNDCSVSDNSGSRAAIRIFGEFIIRNCSICDNNSSDTTAAVNIWDGTGTIENTTVTNNQSVDGAVVLISGASSVVMRHVTVAGNYPAEISSRSALCVDVGAGLELENSIVAGNGFPVPSDLRLGLQARLKTAGSNLIGSYQATDGQVPPPDLEIPSAATLFDPQLSTLGFYGGFVRTLVPLSGSPAIDAGIPLDSTPVYDANRYPRLTTESMPPIPFDLGAAEYVADLHGEIPALVPGYRTQAATDIRERSGCRRIRMEHVIVRNEQKTETLLRSECCILAFGTYLPETAATPRQKLAAETWNKFRQHPVGKDGFQIPDWLQDPQRVPLAVNTVTQKGFPIEVTEGNHWFSTSYDGRIFVLELYDNPATKDHDETLEVGFLFVSRFSTGDDEAVWFDFRTLAQMQFPDPAANPSAPLADSKKSGSVTTANISALERLDVHYNSYGLPVGGALFRHYLEADVLPDFSEAGETPLPVSRGVWSRPEWLGPDINREWKDDQPTVTADGLTMIFSSYSQVREGGIGDRDLWITERDSPESEWGNVRNLGAAINTPRKESHPAINGDGTLLIFASNRPHGVGGLDLWSTSRESNDADWTAPQLLSSNINTKASESNPEVSADGLTLYFASNRDGGFGDFDLYFARRMTTEAEWDSPVLLSLPLNSPALDSEPALTADQRTLVFTSTRSGGYGGRDLWVSHRPSDQNPWSVPLNLGPELNTASDESHAVLMPKSHTMIFASDRRLDTRQAGIPNLDLLQTHRISERWTTFENPAALPLTPCPKGTAPTALPWPFSPTEAIEFQQSWANYLQIPFEFVNEQGITFRLIPPGQFLMGSDAQQRDEALNTMRQDRSHPFNVDLEEDLLASECPERNVRLTQAFYISVCEISVSQFTAGGGELHRRVETLPQQPVGLVSFSTAARFCDRLNEWEGLPKRYQLSDRQVTLLTQSHGYRLPTDAEWEYACRAGSDKAYPFGDSTEQLANYAWYGSNSGSRNSPEEPHQIGQRMPNAFGLIDMIGNQWEWVEDTWPADRTLPEPWINPVFTDESAKHRITRGGFVLSPSTDLRCARRRAHLAHMTYPQGGFRIVRTLPLP
;
A
#
# COMPACT_ATOMS: atom_id res chain seq x y z
N MET A 1 -6.28 -4.21 50.01
CA MET A 1 -5.57 -4.31 48.72
C MET A 1 -5.84 -5.73 48.23
N ASN A 2 -6.51 -5.89 47.08
CA ASN A 2 -6.83 -7.24 46.58
C ASN A 2 -5.72 -7.65 45.59
N PRO A 3 -5.28 -8.93 45.53
CA PRO A 3 -4.30 -9.36 44.53
C PRO A 3 -4.84 -9.22 43.09
N ASP A 4 -6.17 -9.32 42.91
CA ASP A 4 -6.75 -9.58 41.59
C ASP A 4 -7.03 -8.32 40.74
N ALA A 5 -6.50 -7.14 41.10
CA ALA A 5 -6.54 -6.00 40.19
C ALA A 5 -5.23 -5.99 39.38
N THR A 6 -5.29 -6.40 38.12
CA THR A 6 -4.17 -6.25 37.17
C THR A 6 -3.79 -4.77 37.11
N ASP A 7 -2.54 -4.46 37.46
CA ASP A 7 -2.01 -3.11 37.47
C ASP A 7 -1.80 -2.62 36.03
N VAL A 8 -2.81 -1.93 35.47
CA VAL A 8 -2.82 -1.46 34.08
C VAL A 8 -2.65 0.05 34.05
N HIS A 9 -1.61 0.52 33.36
CA HIS A 9 -1.36 1.95 33.12
C HIS A 9 -1.64 2.28 31.66
N LEU A 10 -2.34 3.38 31.42
CA LEU A 10 -2.67 3.86 30.08
C LEU A 10 -1.84 5.10 29.73
N VAL A 11 -1.09 5.03 28.64
CA VAL A 11 -0.37 6.15 28.04
C VAL A 11 -1.34 6.92 27.15
N THR A 12 -1.45 8.23 27.37
CA THR A 12 -2.46 9.10 26.73
C THR A 12 -1.86 10.28 25.98
N THR A 13 -0.53 10.39 25.94
CA THR A 13 0.17 11.49 25.28
C THR A 13 1.51 11.05 24.70
N THR A 14 1.93 11.69 23.61
CA THR A 14 3.24 11.52 22.97
C THR A 14 4.38 12.25 23.68
N ARG A 15 4.07 13.01 24.74
CA ARG A 15 5.09 13.68 25.54
C ARG A 15 6.02 12.64 26.18
N ASP A 16 7.31 12.92 26.19
CA ASP A 16 8.32 12.08 26.83
C ASP A 16 8.12 11.95 28.35
N PHE A 17 7.75 13.05 29.03
CA PHE A 17 7.61 13.10 30.49
C PHE A 17 6.35 13.85 30.93
N GLY A 18 5.94 13.57 32.17
CA GLY A 18 4.80 14.20 32.83
C GLY A 18 3.52 13.37 32.70
N PRO A 19 2.38 13.91 33.19
CA PRO A 19 1.13 13.18 33.28
C PRO A 19 0.70 12.52 31.96
N GLY A 20 0.47 11.21 32.01
CA GLY A 20 0.01 10.39 30.91
C GLY A 20 1.11 9.91 29.94
N SER A 21 2.38 10.21 30.20
CA SER A 21 3.48 9.77 29.33
C SER A 21 3.86 8.31 29.56
N LEU A 22 4.51 7.70 28.55
CA LEU A 22 5.08 6.36 28.67
C LEU A 22 6.10 6.27 29.82
N ARG A 23 6.94 7.29 29.99
CA ARG A 23 7.94 7.33 31.07
C ARG A 23 7.29 7.36 32.45
N GLU A 24 6.19 8.10 32.61
CA GLU A 24 5.44 8.12 33.86
C GLU A 24 4.76 6.76 34.10
N ALA A 25 4.13 6.18 33.08
CA ALA A 25 3.48 4.87 33.18
C ALA A 25 4.47 3.77 33.60
N ILE A 26 5.67 3.75 33.02
CA ILE A 26 6.74 2.82 33.41
C ILE A 26 7.17 3.04 34.87
N GLN A 27 7.26 4.28 35.34
CA GLN A 27 7.65 4.59 36.72
C GLN A 27 6.59 4.24 37.76
N GLN A 28 5.31 4.28 37.37
CA GLN A 28 4.19 4.02 38.28
C GLN A 28 3.81 2.54 38.35
N ALA A 29 4.09 1.78 37.29
CA ALA A 29 3.78 0.35 37.21
C ALA A 29 4.49 -0.46 38.30
N SER A 30 3.72 -1.27 39.02
CA SER A 30 4.22 -2.28 39.94
C SER A 30 4.76 -3.52 39.21
N ASP A 31 5.51 -4.37 39.91
CA ASP A 31 6.04 -5.63 39.35
C ASP A 31 4.89 -6.51 38.81
N GLY A 32 4.98 -6.85 37.51
CA GLY A 32 3.97 -7.58 36.76
C GLY A 32 2.91 -6.70 36.08
N GLY A 33 3.07 -5.37 36.12
CA GLY A 33 2.14 -4.41 35.52
C GLY A 33 2.11 -4.45 33.99
N VAL A 34 1.05 -3.87 33.42
CA VAL A 34 0.83 -3.77 31.97
C VAL A 34 0.66 -2.29 31.58
N VAL A 35 1.53 -1.80 30.71
CA VAL A 35 1.39 -0.49 30.07
C VAL A 35 0.73 -0.67 28.72
N ARG A 36 -0.39 0.02 28.51
CA ARG A 36 -1.10 0.10 27.23
C ARG A 36 -1.12 1.53 26.70
N PHE A 37 -1.47 1.68 25.45
CA PHE A 37 -1.60 2.97 24.78
C PHE A 37 -3.07 3.27 24.48
N ASP A 38 -3.46 4.52 24.66
CA ASP A 38 -4.75 5.01 24.19
C ASP A 38 -4.81 4.91 22.66
N SER A 39 -5.97 4.54 22.10
CA SER A 39 -6.13 4.36 20.65
C SER A 39 -5.87 5.63 19.86
N SER A 40 -5.98 6.82 20.49
CA SER A 40 -5.58 8.08 19.86
C SER A 40 -4.09 8.13 19.50
N LEU A 41 -3.24 7.32 20.12
CA LEU A 41 -1.80 7.25 19.84
C LEU A 41 -1.45 6.30 18.68
N SER A 42 -2.43 5.59 18.10
CA SER A 42 -2.24 4.75 16.91
C SER A 42 -1.55 5.54 15.79
N GLY A 43 -0.46 5.00 15.23
CA GLY A 43 0.33 5.64 14.18
C GLY A 43 1.15 6.87 14.61
N GLN A 44 1.19 7.21 15.90
CA GLN A 44 1.96 8.35 16.41
C GLN A 44 3.38 7.98 16.83
N SER A 45 4.22 9.01 17.07
CA SER A 45 5.58 8.84 17.58
C SER A 45 5.74 9.48 18.97
N ILE A 46 6.27 8.71 19.92
CA ILE A 46 6.72 9.19 21.22
C ILE A 46 8.21 9.51 21.11
N VAL A 47 8.55 10.79 21.16
CA VAL A 47 9.92 11.28 21.03
C VAL A 47 10.59 11.37 22.40
N LEU A 48 11.74 10.72 22.59
CA LEU A 48 12.50 10.72 23.84
C LEU A 48 13.56 11.85 23.84
N ASN A 49 13.33 12.89 24.65
CA ASN A 49 14.23 14.03 24.80
C ASN A 49 14.92 14.08 26.18
N SER A 50 14.53 13.19 27.10
CA SER A 50 14.97 13.14 28.50
C SER A 50 15.83 11.91 28.79
N GLY A 51 16.32 11.23 27.75
CA GLY A 51 17.20 10.06 27.82
C GLY A 51 16.47 8.72 27.73
N GLU A 52 17.18 7.64 28.00
CA GLU A 52 16.67 6.27 27.86
C GLU A 52 15.50 5.95 28.82
N LEU A 53 14.63 5.04 28.44
CA LEU A 53 13.59 4.46 29.29
C LEU A 53 14.19 3.27 30.05
N VAL A 54 14.44 3.46 31.34
CA VAL A 54 14.99 2.41 32.22
C VAL A 54 13.84 1.63 32.86
N ILE A 55 13.80 0.32 32.65
CA ILE A 55 12.82 -0.59 33.24
C ILE A 55 13.51 -1.40 34.33
N ASP A 56 13.09 -1.16 35.59
CA ASP A 56 13.58 -1.84 36.80
C ASP A 56 12.43 -2.50 37.58
N SER A 57 11.45 -3.00 36.84
CA SER A 57 10.31 -3.78 37.32
C SER A 57 9.96 -4.87 36.30
N ASP A 58 9.23 -5.89 36.72
CA ASP A 58 8.63 -6.83 35.78
C ASP A 58 7.48 -6.11 35.04
N LEU A 59 7.47 -6.09 33.70
CA LEU A 59 6.58 -5.19 32.95
C LEU A 59 6.19 -5.73 31.57
N THR A 60 4.94 -5.54 31.17
CA THR A 60 4.50 -5.70 29.77
C THR A 60 4.16 -4.34 29.18
N ILE A 61 4.68 -4.01 27.99
CA ILE A 61 4.30 -2.84 27.21
C ILE A 61 3.64 -3.33 25.93
N GLU A 62 2.34 -3.09 25.81
CA GLU A 62 1.45 -3.68 24.81
C GLU A 62 0.88 -2.59 23.89
N ALA A 63 1.29 -2.62 22.62
CA ALA A 63 0.79 -1.78 21.54
C ALA A 63 0.17 -2.59 20.38
N ALA A 64 0.11 -3.92 20.47
CA ALA A 64 -0.42 -4.76 19.39
C ALA A 64 -1.95 -4.63 19.20
N ASP A 65 -2.64 -4.01 20.16
CA ASP A 65 -4.08 -3.70 20.07
C ASP A 65 -4.36 -2.40 19.27
N LEU A 66 -3.32 -1.67 18.81
CA LEU A 66 -3.47 -0.47 17.99
C LEU A 66 -3.66 -0.81 16.51
N ASP A 67 -4.45 -0.01 15.80
CA ASP A 67 -4.73 -0.22 14.37
C ASP A 67 -3.49 0.07 13.49
N ASP A 68 -2.65 1.02 13.90
CA ASP A 68 -1.40 1.43 13.25
C ASP A 68 -0.22 1.39 14.22
N GLU A 69 0.98 1.10 13.70
CA GLU A 69 2.21 0.96 14.48
C GLU A 69 2.56 2.22 15.29
N LEU A 70 2.82 2.04 16.60
CA LEU A 70 3.29 3.11 17.48
C LEU A 70 4.83 3.16 17.49
N THR A 71 5.39 4.35 17.22
CA THR A 71 6.84 4.56 17.21
C THR A 71 7.35 5.14 18.52
N ILE A 72 8.46 4.61 19.03
CA ILE A 72 9.27 5.22 20.10
C ILE A 72 10.62 5.60 19.50
N ASP A 73 10.83 6.91 19.38
CA ASP A 73 11.99 7.49 18.69
C ASP A 73 12.90 8.24 19.68
N ALA A 74 14.17 7.83 19.76
CA ALA A 74 15.16 8.51 20.60
C ALA A 74 15.92 9.65 19.89
N MET A 75 15.65 9.94 18.61
CA MET A 75 16.21 11.05 17.81
C MET A 75 17.74 11.16 17.82
N GLY A 76 18.44 10.05 18.04
CA GLY A 76 19.89 9.99 18.18
C GLY A 76 20.44 10.56 19.50
N LEU A 77 19.58 10.91 20.46
CA LEU A 77 19.94 11.55 21.72
C LEU A 77 20.31 10.54 22.82
N SER A 78 19.73 9.34 22.77
CA SER A 78 19.99 8.28 23.75
C SER A 78 19.67 6.91 23.21
N ARG A 79 19.94 5.87 24.02
CA ARG A 79 19.28 4.57 23.87
C ARG A 79 17.76 4.70 24.01
N VAL A 80 16.97 3.80 23.41
CA VAL A 80 15.52 3.73 23.64
C VAL A 80 15.21 3.08 25.00
N PHE A 81 15.48 1.78 25.17
CA PHE A 81 15.18 1.01 26.38
C PHE A 81 16.42 0.40 27.04
N ARG A 82 16.43 0.43 28.38
CA ARG A 82 17.37 -0.35 29.20
C ARG A 82 16.61 -1.24 30.18
N ILE A 83 16.78 -2.55 30.06
CA ILE A 83 16.17 -3.54 30.96
C ILE A 83 17.18 -3.94 32.01
N LYS A 84 16.85 -3.74 33.29
CA LYS A 84 17.71 -4.10 34.41
C LYS A 84 17.78 -5.61 34.64
N SER A 85 18.85 -6.04 35.30
CA SER A 85 19.07 -7.43 35.66
C SER A 85 17.95 -7.97 36.54
N GLN A 86 17.63 -9.26 36.37
CA GLN A 86 16.58 -9.97 37.13
C GLN A 86 15.15 -9.45 36.88
N ARG A 87 14.92 -8.67 35.81
CA ARG A 87 13.58 -8.23 35.39
C ARG A 87 13.05 -9.03 34.21
N GLN A 88 11.75 -9.26 34.18
CA GLN A 88 11.04 -9.86 33.05
C GLN A 88 10.23 -8.80 32.32
N VAL A 89 10.57 -8.54 31.06
CA VAL A 89 9.94 -7.48 30.27
C VAL A 89 9.43 -8.03 28.95
N SER A 90 8.19 -7.71 28.58
CA SER A 90 7.62 -8.00 27.27
C SER A 90 7.28 -6.69 26.55
N LEU A 91 7.75 -6.54 25.30
CA LEU A 91 7.42 -5.43 24.41
C LEU A 91 6.71 -5.99 23.18
N ARG A 92 5.57 -5.39 22.81
CA ARG A 92 4.71 -5.92 21.75
C ARG A 92 4.16 -4.82 20.84
N GLY A 93 4.26 -5.00 19.52
CA GLY A 93 3.66 -4.09 18.54
C GLY A 93 4.32 -2.70 18.45
N LEU A 94 5.62 -2.60 18.76
CA LEU A 94 6.34 -1.32 18.83
C LEU A 94 7.39 -1.17 17.72
N VAL A 95 7.52 0.05 17.21
CA VAL A 95 8.66 0.47 16.39
C VAL A 95 9.66 1.22 17.25
N LEU A 96 10.89 0.72 17.35
CA LEU A 96 11.97 1.28 18.16
C LEU A 96 13.04 1.87 17.24
N THR A 97 13.18 3.19 17.24
CA THR A 97 14.07 3.89 16.31
C THR A 97 14.85 5.06 16.94
N GLY A 98 15.79 5.59 16.18
CA GLY A 98 16.63 6.72 16.57
C GLY A 98 17.51 6.47 17.79
N GLY A 99 17.64 5.22 18.25
CA GLY A 99 18.52 4.87 19.36
C GLY A 99 19.99 5.21 19.03
N ASN A 100 20.70 5.84 19.96
CA ASN A 100 22.14 6.08 19.85
C ASN A 100 22.82 5.92 21.21
N ALA A 101 23.69 4.92 21.33
CA ALA A 101 24.37 4.61 22.57
C ALA A 101 25.88 4.43 22.36
N VAL A 102 26.67 4.93 23.32
CA VAL A 102 28.10 4.58 23.37
C VAL A 102 28.27 3.12 23.81
N GLU A 103 27.57 2.75 24.88
CA GLU A 103 27.50 1.38 25.37
C GLU A 103 26.66 0.48 24.45
N PRO A 104 26.78 -0.86 24.51
CA PRO A 104 26.00 -1.74 23.66
C PRO A 104 24.49 -1.55 23.81
N GLY A 105 23.71 -1.82 22.75
CA GLY A 105 22.25 -1.65 22.75
C GLY A 105 21.84 -0.24 22.35
N GLY A 106 21.66 0.04 21.07
CA GLY A 106 21.18 1.35 20.59
C GLY A 106 19.68 1.49 20.79
N ALA A 107 18.88 0.52 20.32
CA ALA A 107 17.46 0.45 20.67
C ALA A 107 17.30 -0.12 22.09
N VAL A 108 17.76 -1.35 22.32
CA VAL A 108 17.55 -2.06 23.59
C VAL A 108 18.86 -2.60 24.16
N PHE A 109 19.12 -2.29 25.43
CA PHE A 109 20.15 -2.97 26.23
C PHE A 109 19.48 -3.81 27.30
N ASN A 110 19.63 -5.12 27.20
CA ASN A 110 18.99 -6.09 28.07
C ASN A 110 20.00 -6.73 29.04
N GLU A 111 19.74 -6.57 30.33
CA GLU A 111 20.44 -7.25 31.42
C GLU A 111 19.53 -8.30 32.11
N GLY A 112 18.24 -8.36 31.75
CA GLY A 112 17.21 -9.23 32.31
C GLY A 112 16.67 -10.26 31.30
N ARG A 113 15.38 -10.64 31.41
CA ARG A 113 14.68 -11.53 30.48
C ARG A 113 13.73 -10.70 29.62
N LEU A 114 14.01 -10.61 28.32
CA LEU A 114 13.24 -9.79 27.38
C LEU A 114 12.42 -10.67 26.42
N SER A 115 11.16 -10.34 26.18
CA SER A 115 10.34 -10.87 25.10
C SER A 115 9.96 -9.73 24.15
N LEU A 116 10.27 -9.90 22.87
CA LEU A 116 9.88 -9.02 21.78
C LEU A 116 8.93 -9.78 20.86
N ASP A 117 7.77 -9.20 20.58
CA ASP A 117 6.72 -9.80 19.75
C ASP A 117 6.16 -8.75 18.79
N HIS A 118 6.11 -9.01 17.48
CA HIS A 118 5.63 -8.04 16.48
C HIS A 118 6.31 -6.65 16.59
N CYS A 119 7.62 -6.63 16.90
CA CYS A 119 8.38 -5.40 17.09
C CYS A 119 9.34 -5.14 15.93
N ARG A 120 9.56 -3.86 15.63
CA ARG A 120 10.52 -3.39 14.62
C ARG A 120 11.63 -2.61 15.30
N LEU A 121 12.88 -3.01 15.11
CA LEU A 121 14.05 -2.32 15.62
C LEU A 121 14.81 -1.75 14.43
N GLU A 122 14.57 -0.48 14.12
CA GLU A 122 15.04 0.12 12.87
C GLU A 122 15.80 1.44 13.06
N GLY A 123 16.86 1.65 12.27
CA GLY A 123 17.58 2.93 12.24
C GLY A 123 18.38 3.26 13.52
N ASN A 124 18.75 2.27 14.33
CA ASN A 124 19.45 2.51 15.59
C ASN A 124 20.97 2.41 15.46
N THR A 125 21.69 3.04 16.39
CA THR A 125 23.15 3.11 16.41
C THR A 125 23.78 2.77 17.76
N ALA A 126 24.93 2.09 17.73
CA ALA A 126 25.72 1.85 18.94
C ALA A 126 27.24 1.76 18.70
N VAL A 127 28.02 2.50 19.49
CA VAL A 127 29.49 2.58 19.35
C VAL A 127 30.18 1.30 19.80
N HIS A 128 29.61 0.50 20.71
CA HIS A 128 30.18 -0.78 21.17
C HIS A 128 29.39 -2.03 20.71
N GLY A 129 28.53 -1.86 19.70
CA GLY A 129 27.75 -2.94 19.07
C GLY A 129 26.40 -3.22 19.71
N GLY A 130 25.62 -4.11 19.10
CA GLY A 130 24.21 -4.29 19.45
C GLY A 130 23.42 -3.04 19.11
N SER A 131 23.57 -2.49 17.90
CA SER A 131 22.90 -1.25 17.52
C SER A 131 21.38 -1.36 17.65
N ALA A 132 20.79 -2.52 17.32
CA ALA A 132 19.39 -2.81 17.64
C ALA A 132 19.24 -3.35 19.06
N LEU A 133 19.85 -4.50 19.36
CA LEU A 133 19.69 -5.22 20.62
C LEU A 133 21.03 -5.75 21.13
N ALA A 134 21.33 -5.48 22.40
CA ALA A 134 22.41 -6.15 23.12
C ALA A 134 21.87 -6.82 24.38
N SER A 135 22.00 -8.15 24.47
CA SER A 135 21.68 -8.93 25.67
C SER A 135 22.97 -9.40 26.33
N GLN A 136 23.30 -8.80 27.47
CA GLN A 136 24.57 -8.99 28.19
C GLN A 136 24.36 -9.09 29.70
N ASN A 137 25.44 -9.31 30.47
CA ASN A 137 25.41 -9.35 31.93
C ASN A 137 24.42 -10.38 32.52
N GLY A 138 24.23 -11.52 31.85
CA GLY A 138 23.27 -12.55 32.25
C GLY A 138 21.86 -12.38 31.68
N GLY A 139 21.66 -11.41 30.78
CA GLY A 139 20.40 -11.22 30.10
C GLY A 139 20.11 -12.30 29.04
N SER A 140 18.83 -12.68 28.94
CA SER A 140 18.29 -13.58 27.91
C SER A 140 17.14 -12.91 27.16
N PHE A 141 16.88 -13.35 25.93
CA PHE A 141 15.75 -12.82 25.18
C PHE A 141 15.08 -13.82 24.24
N GLU A 142 13.83 -13.53 23.91
CA GLU A 142 13.05 -14.19 22.86
C GLU A 142 12.51 -13.12 21.91
N MET A 143 12.70 -13.33 20.61
CA MET A 143 12.17 -12.52 19.53
C MET A 143 11.27 -13.37 18.64
N ASN A 144 10.00 -13.00 18.53
CA ASN A 144 9.02 -13.64 17.65
C ASN A 144 8.41 -12.58 16.73
N ASP A 145 8.34 -12.88 15.43
CA ASP A 145 7.71 -12.03 14.43
C ASP A 145 8.28 -10.59 14.43
N CYS A 146 9.60 -10.46 14.53
CA CYS A 146 10.28 -9.17 14.64
C CYS A 146 11.13 -8.83 13.42
N SER A 147 11.28 -7.54 13.12
CA SER A 147 12.21 -7.04 12.10
C SER A 147 13.35 -6.23 12.71
N VAL A 148 14.57 -6.43 12.20
CA VAL A 148 15.77 -5.69 12.59
C VAL A 148 16.42 -5.15 11.34
N SER A 149 16.26 -3.86 11.07
CA SER A 149 16.74 -3.22 9.84
C SER A 149 17.44 -1.89 10.00
N ASP A 150 18.31 -1.55 9.05
CA ASP A 150 18.95 -0.21 8.98
C ASP A 150 19.74 0.19 10.23
N ASN A 151 20.16 -0.76 11.06
CA ASN A 151 20.91 -0.45 12.28
C ASN A 151 22.41 -0.37 11.96
N SER A 152 23.10 0.63 12.53
CA SER A 152 24.53 0.86 12.31
C SER A 152 25.35 0.88 13.59
N GLY A 153 26.39 0.05 13.69
CA GLY A 153 27.23 0.02 14.88
C GLY A 153 28.68 -0.28 14.58
N SER A 154 29.52 -0.28 15.63
CA SER A 154 30.85 -0.88 15.46
C SER A 154 30.78 -2.40 15.36
N ARG A 155 29.79 -3.04 15.98
CA ARG A 155 29.58 -4.50 15.89
C ARG A 155 28.09 -4.79 15.60
N ALA A 156 27.72 -6.06 15.62
CA ALA A 156 26.45 -6.57 15.09
C ALA A 156 25.22 -5.82 15.59
N ALA A 157 24.17 -5.77 14.77
CA ALA A 157 22.87 -5.25 15.15
C ALA A 157 22.30 -5.98 16.38
N ILE A 158 22.46 -7.30 16.43
CA ILE A 158 22.11 -8.14 17.58
C ILE A 158 23.38 -8.72 18.22
N ARG A 159 23.57 -8.48 19.52
CA ARG A 159 24.71 -8.99 20.29
C ARG A 159 24.26 -9.81 21.49
N ILE A 160 24.76 -11.04 21.61
CA ILE A 160 24.24 -12.06 22.52
C ILE A 160 25.34 -12.65 23.41
N PHE A 161 25.15 -12.63 24.73
CA PHE A 161 26.06 -13.16 25.76
C PHE A 161 25.36 -14.17 26.71
N GLY A 162 24.29 -14.83 26.27
CA GLY A 162 23.45 -15.69 27.09
C GLY A 162 22.44 -16.52 26.29
N GLU A 163 21.35 -16.91 26.93
CA GLU A 163 20.26 -17.66 26.28
C GLU A 163 19.47 -16.78 25.31
N PHE A 164 19.15 -17.31 24.14
CA PHE A 164 18.37 -16.57 23.15
C PHE A 164 17.49 -17.47 22.30
N ILE A 165 16.42 -16.88 21.79
CA ILE A 165 15.51 -17.46 20.80
C ILE A 165 15.19 -16.37 19.78
N ILE A 166 15.38 -16.66 18.49
CA ILE A 166 14.95 -15.81 17.38
C ILE A 166 14.09 -16.66 16.45
N ARG A 167 12.81 -16.30 16.28
CA ARG A 167 11.87 -17.02 15.42
C ARG A 167 11.10 -16.06 14.53
N ASN A 168 10.89 -16.48 13.28
CA ASN A 168 10.08 -15.74 12.31
C ASN A 168 10.53 -14.28 12.14
N CYS A 169 11.85 -14.07 12.03
CA CYS A 169 12.41 -12.72 12.01
C CYS A 169 13.04 -12.37 10.65
N SER A 170 13.14 -11.08 10.36
CA SER A 170 13.95 -10.55 9.26
C SER A 170 15.07 -9.66 9.80
N ILE A 171 16.33 -10.03 9.56
CA ILE A 171 17.52 -9.26 9.97
C ILE A 171 18.20 -8.77 8.69
N CYS A 172 17.96 -7.52 8.33
CA CYS A 172 18.28 -7.02 6.99
C CYS A 172 18.89 -5.62 7.00
N ASP A 173 19.66 -5.26 5.98
CA ASP A 173 20.13 -3.89 5.77
C ASP A 173 20.96 -3.30 6.94
N ASN A 174 21.53 -4.13 7.83
CA ASN A 174 22.33 -3.65 8.96
C ASN A 174 23.80 -3.49 8.55
N ASN A 175 24.44 -2.43 9.07
CA ASN A 175 25.83 -2.11 8.73
C ASN A 175 26.73 -2.05 9.96
N SER A 176 27.96 -2.54 9.83
CA SER A 176 28.95 -2.54 10.89
C SER A 176 30.30 -2.02 10.42
N SER A 177 30.88 -1.11 11.20
CA SER A 177 32.21 -0.55 10.92
C SER A 177 33.39 -1.40 11.38
N ASP A 178 33.15 -2.50 12.10
CA ASP A 178 34.17 -3.43 12.61
C ASP A 178 33.73 -4.89 12.35
N THR A 179 33.58 -5.73 13.37
CA THR A 179 33.74 -7.19 13.22
C THR A 179 32.53 -7.96 12.70
N THR A 180 31.30 -7.47 12.91
CA THR A 180 30.08 -8.25 12.60
C THR A 180 28.90 -7.34 12.35
N ALA A 181 28.04 -7.66 11.38
CA ALA A 181 26.93 -6.79 10.96
C ALA A 181 25.55 -7.21 11.47
N ALA A 182 25.16 -8.47 11.31
CA ALA A 182 23.81 -8.92 11.64
C ALA A 182 23.72 -9.44 13.07
N VAL A 183 24.41 -10.56 13.36
CA VAL A 183 24.29 -11.26 14.65
C VAL A 183 25.67 -11.68 15.16
N ASN A 184 26.00 -11.28 16.39
CA ASN A 184 27.20 -11.70 17.09
C ASN A 184 26.83 -12.47 18.38
N ILE A 185 27.19 -13.74 18.41
CA ILE A 185 26.93 -14.67 19.51
C ILE A 185 28.26 -15.01 20.18
N TRP A 186 28.37 -14.68 21.47
CA TRP A 186 29.55 -14.93 22.27
C TRP A 186 29.15 -15.63 23.57
N ASP A 187 29.64 -16.85 23.78
CA ASP A 187 29.22 -17.70 24.94
C ASP A 187 27.69 -17.87 25.04
N GLY A 188 26.97 -17.82 23.91
CA GLY A 188 25.51 -17.89 23.84
C GLY A 188 24.99 -19.29 23.51
N THR A 189 23.83 -19.65 24.06
CA THR A 189 23.15 -20.92 23.76
C THR A 189 21.72 -20.65 23.33
N GLY A 190 21.31 -21.11 22.15
CA GLY A 190 20.00 -20.72 21.63
C GLY A 190 19.69 -21.20 20.23
N THR A 191 18.51 -20.82 19.75
CA THR A 191 17.97 -21.22 18.45
C THR A 191 17.64 -20.02 17.57
N ILE A 192 17.96 -20.12 16.28
CA ILE A 192 17.47 -19.23 15.23
C ILE A 192 16.64 -20.08 14.28
N GLU A 193 15.35 -19.78 14.18
CA GLU A 193 14.40 -20.58 13.41
C GLU A 193 13.61 -19.68 12.45
N ASN A 194 13.34 -20.14 11.23
CA ASN A 194 12.51 -19.45 10.24
C ASN A 194 12.91 -17.97 10.03
N THR A 195 14.22 -17.69 9.90
CA THR A 195 14.74 -16.31 9.92
C THR A 195 15.54 -16.02 8.65
N THR A 196 15.28 -14.85 8.05
CA THR A 196 16.03 -14.36 6.88
C THR A 196 17.08 -13.34 7.33
N VAL A 197 18.34 -13.58 6.95
CA VAL A 197 19.49 -12.68 7.18
C VAL A 197 20.07 -12.26 5.82
N THR A 198 19.80 -11.02 5.40
CA THR A 198 20.18 -10.55 4.05
C THR A 198 20.59 -9.08 4.00
N ASN A 199 21.32 -8.66 2.97
CA ASN A 199 21.77 -7.27 2.77
C ASN A 199 22.54 -6.65 3.96
N ASN A 200 23.11 -7.46 4.85
CA ASN A 200 23.90 -6.94 5.95
C ASN A 200 25.35 -6.75 5.51
N GLN A 201 25.97 -5.63 5.90
CA GLN A 201 27.33 -5.26 5.51
C GLN A 201 28.26 -5.13 6.71
N SER A 202 29.40 -5.81 6.66
CA SER A 202 30.43 -5.77 7.72
C SER A 202 31.76 -5.31 7.14
N VAL A 203 32.46 -4.38 7.80
CA VAL A 203 33.74 -3.81 7.32
C VAL A 203 34.97 -4.66 7.68
N ASP A 204 35.05 -5.24 8.88
CA ASP A 204 36.19 -6.10 9.28
C ASP A 204 35.84 -7.59 9.23
N GLY A 205 34.61 -8.05 9.53
CA GLY A 205 34.36 -9.48 9.79
C GLY A 205 33.05 -10.11 9.29
N ALA A 206 32.64 -11.22 9.90
CA ALA A 206 31.53 -12.05 9.41
C ALA A 206 30.17 -11.35 9.56
N VAL A 207 29.16 -11.74 8.78
CA VAL A 207 27.80 -11.16 8.95
C VAL A 207 27.12 -11.78 10.16
N VAL A 208 27.25 -13.10 10.31
CA VAL A 208 26.89 -13.86 11.50
C VAL A 208 28.15 -14.48 12.09
N LEU A 209 28.44 -14.14 13.35
CA LEU A 209 29.60 -14.64 14.09
C LEU A 209 29.14 -15.44 15.30
N ILE A 210 29.60 -16.69 15.41
CA ILE A 210 29.38 -17.58 16.54
C ILE A 210 30.74 -17.87 17.18
N SER A 211 30.93 -17.48 18.44
CA SER A 211 32.23 -17.49 19.11
C SER A 211 32.15 -17.87 20.58
N GLY A 212 33.30 -18.15 21.20
CA GLY A 212 33.35 -18.63 22.59
C GLY A 212 32.80 -20.04 22.74
N ALA A 213 32.30 -20.38 23.94
CA ALA A 213 31.67 -21.66 24.27
C ALA A 213 30.22 -21.78 23.76
N SER A 214 29.88 -21.08 22.67
CA SER A 214 28.51 -21.00 22.14
C SER A 214 28.02 -22.33 21.59
N SER A 215 26.71 -22.57 21.69
CA SER A 215 26.00 -23.72 21.12
C SER A 215 24.71 -23.25 20.45
N VAL A 216 24.72 -23.18 19.11
CA VAL A 216 23.63 -22.58 18.32
C VAL A 216 22.99 -23.60 17.41
N VAL A 217 21.66 -23.58 17.33
CA VAL A 217 20.89 -24.34 16.32
C VAL A 217 20.25 -23.35 15.35
N MET A 218 20.47 -23.55 14.05
CA MET A 218 19.85 -22.79 12.96
C MET A 218 18.97 -23.72 12.14
N ARG A 219 17.67 -23.46 12.09
CA ARG A 219 16.69 -24.26 11.33
C ARG A 219 15.89 -23.38 10.38
N HIS A 220 15.78 -23.78 9.12
CA HIS A 220 15.06 -22.97 8.12
C HIS A 220 15.57 -21.53 8.12
N VAL A 221 16.88 -21.34 8.04
CA VAL A 221 17.51 -20.01 8.02
C VAL A 221 18.04 -19.73 6.63
N THR A 222 17.79 -18.52 6.12
CA THR A 222 18.34 -18.05 4.85
C THR A 222 19.38 -16.96 5.11
N VAL A 223 20.64 -17.24 4.82
CA VAL A 223 21.77 -16.28 4.86
C VAL A 223 22.29 -16.06 3.44
N ALA A 224 21.78 -15.02 2.77
CA ALA A 224 22.08 -14.72 1.36
C ALA A 224 22.16 -13.22 1.10
N GLY A 225 22.91 -12.78 0.08
CA GLY A 225 23.01 -11.37 -0.30
C GLY A 225 23.71 -10.48 0.72
N ASN A 226 24.53 -11.04 1.62
CA ASN A 226 25.28 -10.25 2.61
C ASN A 226 26.71 -9.93 2.10
N TYR A 227 27.30 -8.82 2.57
CA TYR A 227 28.56 -8.28 2.06
C TYR A 227 29.62 -8.05 3.17
N PRO A 228 30.47 -9.04 3.48
CA PRO A 228 31.67 -8.83 4.28
C PRO A 228 32.75 -8.11 3.45
N ALA A 229 33.41 -7.07 3.96
CA ALA A 229 34.39 -6.30 3.20
C ALA A 229 35.73 -7.02 2.99
N GLU A 230 36.51 -6.55 2.01
CA GLU A 230 37.55 -7.27 1.28
C GLU A 230 38.86 -7.60 2.06
N ILE A 231 39.05 -7.09 3.28
CA ILE A 231 40.35 -7.13 3.95
C ILE A 231 40.42 -8.28 4.98
N SER A 232 40.97 -9.42 4.52
CA SER A 232 41.47 -10.57 5.30
C SER A 232 40.44 -11.52 5.97
N SER A 233 40.09 -12.61 5.29
CA SER A 233 39.68 -13.90 5.88
C SER A 233 38.32 -14.03 6.63
N ARG A 234 37.17 -13.51 6.17
CA ARG A 234 35.87 -13.79 6.82
C ARG A 234 34.76 -14.08 5.81
N SER A 235 33.77 -14.82 6.27
CA SER A 235 32.65 -15.38 5.51
C SER A 235 31.33 -14.70 5.87
N ALA A 236 30.23 -15.09 5.23
CA ALA A 236 28.90 -14.67 5.67
C ALA A 236 28.56 -15.24 7.05
N LEU A 237 28.75 -16.54 7.24
CA LEU A 237 28.59 -17.24 8.51
C LEU A 237 29.93 -17.80 8.99
N CYS A 238 30.36 -17.40 10.20
CA CYS A 238 31.62 -17.85 10.79
C CYS A 238 31.37 -18.47 12.16
N VAL A 239 31.87 -19.70 12.34
CA VAL A 239 31.90 -20.41 13.64
C VAL A 239 33.35 -20.45 14.11
N ASP A 240 33.66 -19.65 15.13
CA ASP A 240 35.02 -19.43 15.63
C ASP A 240 35.47 -20.51 16.64
N VAL A 241 36.70 -20.40 17.15
CA VAL A 241 37.40 -21.44 17.90
C VAL A 241 36.57 -21.99 19.06
N GLY A 242 36.27 -23.29 19.00
CA GLY A 242 35.58 -24.04 20.07
C GLY A 242 34.06 -23.91 20.12
N ALA A 243 33.44 -23.09 19.26
CA ALA A 243 31.99 -22.92 19.19
C ALA A 243 31.29 -24.06 18.42
N GLY A 244 30.00 -24.27 18.70
CA GLY A 244 29.16 -25.27 18.05
C GLY A 244 28.00 -24.66 17.24
N LEU A 245 27.82 -25.16 16.02
CA LEU A 245 26.67 -24.89 15.16
C LEU A 245 26.01 -26.20 14.73
N GLU A 246 24.69 -26.28 14.89
CA GLU A 246 23.83 -27.26 14.23
C GLU A 246 23.00 -26.55 13.15
N LEU A 247 23.11 -27.00 11.90
CA LEU A 247 22.45 -26.39 10.75
C LEU A 247 21.46 -27.38 10.11
N GLU A 248 20.21 -26.97 9.95
CA GLU A 248 19.13 -27.81 9.43
C GLU A 248 18.27 -27.06 8.41
N ASN A 249 18.02 -27.68 7.24
CA ASN A 249 17.10 -27.15 6.21
C ASN A 249 17.35 -25.69 5.82
N SER A 250 18.62 -25.29 5.74
CA SER A 250 19.02 -23.87 5.65
C SER A 250 19.83 -23.55 4.40
N ILE A 251 19.80 -22.27 3.99
CA ILE A 251 20.58 -21.72 2.88
C ILE A 251 21.66 -20.79 3.42
N VAL A 252 22.91 -21.03 3.06
CA VAL A 252 24.07 -20.15 3.31
C VAL A 252 24.85 -20.02 2.00
N ALA A 253 24.32 -19.20 1.07
CA ALA A 253 24.83 -19.10 -0.30
C ALA A 253 24.51 -17.73 -0.91
N GLY A 254 25.23 -17.35 -1.97
CA GLY A 254 24.99 -16.09 -2.68
C GLY A 254 25.40 -14.85 -1.87
N ASN A 255 26.40 -14.97 -1.00
CA ASN A 255 26.97 -13.83 -0.27
C ASN A 255 28.18 -13.27 -1.05
N GLY A 256 28.41 -11.95 -0.95
CA GLY A 256 29.19 -11.15 -1.91
C GLY A 256 30.64 -11.61 -2.21
N PHE A 257 31.10 -11.33 -3.44
CA PHE A 257 32.49 -11.54 -3.91
C PHE A 257 33.38 -10.33 -3.55
N PRO A 258 34.67 -10.48 -3.16
CA PRO A 258 35.48 -11.69 -3.11
C PRO A 258 35.73 -12.16 -1.66
N VAL A 259 34.73 -12.73 -0.99
CA VAL A 259 34.95 -13.43 0.29
C VAL A 259 35.48 -14.86 0.10
N PRO A 260 36.28 -15.41 1.04
CA PRO A 260 36.85 -16.76 0.91
C PRO A 260 35.85 -17.92 1.07
N SER A 261 34.72 -17.71 1.75
CA SER A 261 33.61 -18.68 1.80
C SER A 261 32.30 -18.06 2.30
N ASP A 262 31.18 -18.76 2.10
CA ASP A 262 29.87 -18.50 2.70
C ASP A 262 29.82 -19.02 4.14
N LEU A 263 30.34 -20.23 4.38
CA LEU A 263 30.51 -20.82 5.71
C LEU A 263 32.00 -21.03 6.04
N ARG A 264 32.44 -20.55 7.22
CA ARG A 264 33.80 -20.76 7.74
C ARG A 264 33.80 -21.40 9.12
N LEU A 265 34.64 -22.42 9.31
CA LEU A 265 34.95 -23.01 10.62
C LEU A 265 36.36 -22.65 11.10
N GLY A 266 36.43 -22.13 12.31
CA GLY A 266 37.65 -21.91 13.09
C GLY A 266 38.24 -23.20 13.65
N LEU A 267 39.40 -23.09 14.29
CA LEU A 267 40.07 -24.23 14.93
C LEU A 267 39.18 -24.88 15.99
N GLN A 268 38.98 -26.20 15.98
CA GLN A 268 38.12 -26.92 16.96
C GLN A 268 36.64 -26.48 16.98
N ALA A 269 36.17 -25.67 16.02
CA ALA A 269 34.75 -25.43 15.84
C ALA A 269 34.03 -26.74 15.46
N ARG A 270 32.77 -26.87 15.89
CA ARG A 270 31.95 -28.06 15.65
C ARG A 270 30.78 -27.69 14.76
N LEU A 271 30.67 -28.36 13.62
CA LEU A 271 29.49 -28.29 12.75
C LEU A 271 28.76 -29.63 12.79
N LYS A 272 27.47 -29.58 13.11
CA LYS A 272 26.52 -30.66 12.85
C LYS A 272 25.54 -30.19 11.79
N THR A 273 25.15 -31.11 10.93
CA THR A 273 24.16 -30.86 9.90
C THR A 273 23.06 -31.89 10.01
N ALA A 274 21.85 -31.47 9.71
CA ALA A 274 20.67 -32.31 9.62
C ALA A 274 19.82 -31.83 8.44
N GLY A 275 18.96 -32.69 7.90
CA GLY A 275 18.15 -32.33 6.76
C GLY A 275 19.00 -31.99 5.53
N SER A 276 18.44 -31.17 4.65
CA SER A 276 19.13 -30.72 3.44
C SER A 276 19.67 -29.31 3.66
N ASN A 277 20.85 -28.96 3.17
CA ASN A 277 21.41 -27.62 3.36
C ASN A 277 22.13 -27.15 2.10
N LEU A 278 21.90 -25.89 1.71
CA LEU A 278 22.53 -25.29 0.54
C LEU A 278 23.67 -24.38 0.97
N ILE A 279 24.92 -24.76 0.69
CA ILE A 279 26.09 -23.96 1.07
C ILE A 279 26.89 -23.59 -0.18
N GLY A 280 26.98 -22.28 -0.46
CA GLY A 280 27.64 -21.79 -1.68
C GLY A 280 29.15 -22.07 -1.67
N SER A 281 29.79 -21.98 -0.51
CA SER A 281 31.21 -22.27 -0.33
C SER A 281 31.59 -22.52 1.14
N TYR A 282 32.55 -23.41 1.36
CA TYR A 282 32.95 -23.89 2.69
C TYR A 282 34.46 -23.79 2.90
N GLN A 283 34.88 -23.31 4.08
CA GLN A 283 36.28 -23.27 4.50
C GLN A 283 36.45 -23.72 5.95
N ALA A 284 37.46 -24.54 6.23
CA ALA A 284 37.85 -24.92 7.59
C ALA A 284 39.34 -24.63 7.85
N THR A 285 39.65 -24.07 9.03
CA THR A 285 41.01 -23.66 9.40
C THR A 285 41.93 -24.84 9.72
N ASP A 286 41.38 -25.97 10.16
CA ASP A 286 42.09 -27.21 10.49
C ASP A 286 41.96 -28.30 9.40
N GLY A 287 41.41 -27.94 8.24
CA GLY A 287 41.18 -28.91 7.16
C GLY A 287 40.09 -29.93 7.46
N GLN A 288 39.18 -29.65 8.41
CA GLN A 288 37.94 -30.41 8.56
C GLN A 288 37.26 -30.57 7.20
N VAL A 289 36.94 -31.82 6.86
CA VAL A 289 36.17 -32.14 5.65
C VAL A 289 34.70 -31.80 5.95
N PRO A 290 33.99 -31.13 5.03
CA PRO A 290 32.57 -30.88 5.20
C PRO A 290 31.80 -32.20 5.41
N PRO A 291 30.77 -32.22 6.29
CA PRO A 291 29.85 -33.34 6.42
C PRO A 291 29.30 -33.86 5.06
N PRO A 292 29.05 -35.18 4.92
CA PRO A 292 28.74 -35.83 3.65
C PRO A 292 27.33 -35.54 3.09
N ASP A 293 26.54 -34.81 3.87
CA ASP A 293 25.18 -34.32 3.64
C ASP A 293 25.14 -32.82 3.28
N LEU A 294 26.30 -32.16 3.20
CA LEU A 294 26.41 -30.80 2.66
C LEU A 294 26.55 -30.82 1.14
N GLU A 295 25.55 -30.29 0.44
CA GLU A 295 25.66 -30.02 -0.99
C GLU A 295 26.59 -28.83 -1.22
N ILE A 296 27.82 -29.12 -1.68
CA ILE A 296 28.82 -28.11 -2.04
C ILE A 296 29.13 -28.27 -3.54
N PRO A 297 28.80 -27.29 -4.39
CA PRO A 297 29.07 -27.33 -5.82
C PRO A 297 30.57 -27.43 -6.12
N SER A 298 30.95 -28.13 -7.19
CA SER A 298 32.36 -28.21 -7.61
C SER A 298 32.92 -26.81 -7.88
N ALA A 299 33.98 -26.43 -7.15
CA ALA A 299 34.47 -25.05 -7.08
C ALA A 299 35.10 -24.54 -8.38
N ALA A 300 34.24 -24.10 -9.32
CA ALA A 300 34.61 -23.52 -10.61
C ALA A 300 33.78 -22.27 -10.99
N THR A 301 32.62 -22.07 -10.35
CA THR A 301 31.66 -20.99 -10.62
C THR A 301 30.99 -20.53 -9.34
N LEU A 302 30.72 -19.23 -9.22
CA LEU A 302 29.90 -18.63 -8.15
C LEU A 302 28.55 -19.36 -8.11
N PHE A 303 28.15 -19.86 -6.95
CA PHE A 303 26.88 -20.58 -6.82
C PHE A 303 25.76 -19.60 -6.49
N ASP A 304 24.86 -19.40 -7.44
CA ASP A 304 23.69 -18.54 -7.31
C ASP A 304 22.52 -19.37 -6.74
N PRO A 305 22.02 -19.04 -5.53
CA PRO A 305 20.87 -19.74 -4.95
C PRO A 305 19.54 -19.39 -5.64
N GLN A 306 19.52 -18.43 -6.58
CA GLN A 306 18.33 -17.99 -7.34
C GLN A 306 17.14 -17.69 -6.43
N LEU A 307 17.35 -16.79 -5.49
CA LEU A 307 16.32 -16.30 -4.57
C LEU A 307 15.69 -15.01 -5.11
N SER A 308 14.47 -14.72 -4.69
CA SER A 308 13.76 -13.47 -5.02
C SER A 308 14.47 -12.25 -4.42
N THR A 309 13.98 -11.05 -4.75
CA THR A 309 14.28 -9.86 -3.94
C THR A 309 13.66 -10.00 -2.55
N LEU A 310 14.19 -9.24 -1.58
CA LEU A 310 13.62 -9.18 -0.23
C LEU A 310 12.23 -8.52 -0.30
N GLY A 311 11.20 -9.19 0.18
CA GLY A 311 9.82 -8.69 0.08
C GLY A 311 8.88 -9.30 1.10
N PHE A 312 7.67 -8.73 1.18
CA PHE A 312 6.58 -9.26 2.01
C PHE A 312 5.79 -10.31 1.21
N TYR A 313 6.08 -11.59 1.45
CA TYR A 313 5.46 -12.70 0.73
C TYR A 313 4.26 -13.31 1.47
N GLY A 314 3.54 -12.50 2.25
CA GLY A 314 2.33 -12.90 2.98
C GLY A 314 2.45 -13.01 4.50
N GLY A 315 3.55 -12.53 5.08
CA GLY A 315 3.77 -12.48 6.53
C GLY A 315 4.20 -11.09 7.04
N PHE A 316 4.29 -10.92 8.36
CA PHE A 316 4.68 -9.65 9.02
C PHE A 316 6.14 -9.24 8.73
N VAL A 317 7.01 -10.21 8.44
CA VAL A 317 8.44 -9.99 8.19
C VAL A 317 8.80 -10.21 6.72
N ARG A 318 9.86 -9.52 6.26
CA ARG A 318 10.36 -9.66 4.88
C ARG A 318 11.18 -10.94 4.71
N THR A 319 11.00 -11.67 3.61
CA THR A 319 11.72 -12.92 3.31
C THR A 319 12.26 -12.95 1.88
N LEU A 320 13.10 -13.95 1.57
CA LEU A 320 13.59 -14.26 0.22
C LEU A 320 13.04 -15.62 -0.20
N VAL A 321 12.27 -15.69 -1.28
CA VAL A 321 11.66 -16.94 -1.76
C VAL A 321 12.50 -17.57 -2.89
N PRO A 322 12.73 -18.90 -2.90
CA PRO A 322 13.37 -19.56 -4.03
C PRO A 322 12.60 -19.35 -5.34
N LEU A 323 13.29 -18.90 -6.39
CA LEU A 323 12.72 -18.71 -7.73
C LEU A 323 12.72 -20.01 -8.52
N SER A 324 11.87 -20.11 -9.55
CA SER A 324 11.82 -21.27 -10.43
C SER A 324 13.20 -21.61 -11.01
N GLY A 325 13.63 -22.86 -10.85
CA GLY A 325 14.96 -23.34 -11.25
C GLY A 325 16.03 -23.23 -10.16
N SER A 326 15.70 -22.65 -9.01
CA SER A 326 16.61 -22.52 -7.89
C SER A 326 17.14 -23.89 -7.46
N PRO A 327 18.43 -24.01 -7.14
CA PRO A 327 18.98 -25.23 -6.58
C PRO A 327 18.45 -25.53 -5.16
N ALA A 328 17.75 -24.58 -4.52
CA ALA A 328 17.00 -24.85 -3.30
C ALA A 328 15.72 -25.66 -3.55
N ILE A 329 15.23 -25.67 -4.80
CA ILE A 329 14.05 -26.40 -5.24
C ILE A 329 14.47 -27.83 -5.64
N ASP A 330 13.79 -28.85 -5.08
CA ASP A 330 14.11 -30.30 -5.19
C ASP A 330 15.29 -30.81 -4.33
N ALA A 331 15.94 -29.95 -3.54
CA ALA A 331 17.07 -30.34 -2.66
C ALA A 331 16.64 -30.86 -1.27
N GLY A 332 15.36 -30.72 -0.88
CA GLY A 332 14.83 -31.17 0.42
C GLY A 332 14.53 -32.68 0.52
N ILE A 333 14.43 -33.22 1.75
CA ILE A 333 14.10 -34.65 2.00
C ILE A 333 12.58 -34.89 1.80
N PRO A 334 12.14 -36.02 1.19
CA PRO A 334 10.71 -36.24 0.92
C PRO A 334 9.80 -36.64 2.10
N LEU A 335 8.53 -36.24 1.98
CA LEU A 335 7.31 -36.86 2.52
C LEU A 335 6.97 -36.70 4.02
N ASP A 336 7.42 -37.58 4.94
CA ASP A 336 6.64 -38.07 6.10
C ASP A 336 6.24 -37.03 7.18
N SER A 337 6.61 -35.76 7.03
CA SER A 337 6.20 -34.64 7.90
C SER A 337 6.02 -33.30 7.16
N THR A 338 5.80 -33.33 5.84
CA THR A 338 5.77 -32.11 5.02
C THR A 338 4.51 -31.26 5.29
N PRO A 339 4.64 -29.96 5.57
CA PRO A 339 3.51 -29.05 5.63
C PRO A 339 2.74 -28.97 4.29
N VAL A 340 1.40 -29.02 4.36
CA VAL A 340 0.49 -28.78 3.21
C VAL A 340 0.55 -27.31 2.73
N TYR A 341 1.08 -26.43 3.58
CA TYR A 341 1.17 -25.00 3.36
C TYR A 341 2.61 -24.52 3.47
N ASP A 342 2.93 -23.42 2.80
CA ASP A 342 4.17 -22.70 3.01
C ASP A 342 4.11 -21.85 4.29
N ALA A 343 5.19 -21.10 4.48
CA ALA A 343 5.35 -20.04 5.45
C ALA A 343 4.06 -19.32 5.82
N ASN A 344 3.42 -18.77 4.81
CA ASN A 344 2.47 -17.68 4.95
C ASN A 344 1.04 -18.23 4.83
N ARG A 345 0.86 -19.52 5.17
CA ARG A 345 -0.37 -20.31 5.04
C ARG A 345 -0.90 -20.43 3.61
N TYR A 346 -0.07 -20.29 2.57
CA TYR A 346 -0.49 -20.58 1.19
C TYR A 346 -0.33 -22.08 0.87
N PRO A 347 -1.29 -22.70 0.17
CA PRO A 347 -1.16 -24.10 -0.28
C PRO A 347 0.05 -24.24 -1.22
N ARG A 348 0.90 -25.24 -0.98
CA ARG A 348 2.06 -25.50 -1.86
C ARG A 348 1.56 -25.97 -3.24
N LEU A 349 1.99 -25.28 -4.30
CA LEU A 349 1.23 -25.18 -5.57
C LEU A 349 1.44 -26.37 -6.53
N THR A 350 0.69 -27.47 -6.32
CA THR A 350 0.74 -28.66 -7.17
C THR A 350 0.00 -28.44 -8.49
N THR A 351 0.69 -28.19 -9.61
CA THR A 351 0.06 -28.19 -10.94
C THR A 351 -0.11 -29.62 -11.46
N GLU A 352 -1.34 -30.03 -11.80
CA GLU A 352 -1.77 -31.39 -12.19
C GLU A 352 -1.20 -31.95 -13.53
N SER A 353 0.03 -31.62 -13.93
CA SER A 353 0.69 -32.32 -15.05
C SER A 353 2.17 -32.63 -14.82
N MET A 354 2.60 -32.70 -13.56
CA MET A 354 3.94 -33.08 -13.12
C MET A 354 3.99 -34.49 -12.49
N PRO A 355 5.20 -35.06 -12.27
CA PRO A 355 5.41 -36.25 -11.43
C PRO A 355 5.37 -35.83 -9.93
N PRO A 356 6.36 -36.04 -9.02
CA PRO A 356 6.28 -35.37 -7.71
C PRO A 356 6.51 -33.86 -7.83
N ILE A 357 6.27 -33.16 -6.73
CA ILE A 357 6.56 -31.74 -6.52
C ILE A 357 7.99 -31.63 -5.99
N PRO A 358 8.80 -30.68 -6.46
CA PRO A 358 10.08 -30.38 -5.85
C PRO A 358 10.00 -30.00 -4.37
N PHE A 359 10.99 -30.43 -3.59
CA PHE A 359 11.17 -30.07 -2.18
C PHE A 359 11.92 -28.72 -2.02
N ASP A 360 12.32 -28.34 -0.80
CA ASP A 360 12.48 -26.93 -0.37
C ASP A 360 13.72 -26.74 0.55
N LEU A 361 14.32 -25.52 0.59
CA LEU A 361 15.36 -25.09 1.54
C LEU A 361 15.16 -23.61 1.93
N GLY A 362 15.21 -23.28 3.22
CA GLY A 362 15.28 -21.89 3.70
C GLY A 362 14.14 -21.42 4.61
N ALA A 363 14.23 -20.17 5.04
CA ALA A 363 13.30 -19.47 5.94
C ALA A 363 11.93 -19.21 5.30
N ALA A 364 11.17 -20.28 5.15
CA ALA A 364 9.74 -20.25 4.97
C ALA A 364 9.11 -20.79 6.28
N GLU A 365 8.26 -20.00 6.94
CA GLU A 365 7.65 -20.33 8.25
C GLU A 365 7.15 -21.78 8.37
N TYR A 366 7.33 -22.30 9.56
CA TYR A 366 6.70 -23.47 10.09
C TYR A 366 5.98 -23.09 11.38
N VAL A 367 4.69 -23.40 11.50
CA VAL A 367 4.00 -23.47 12.80
C VAL A 367 3.48 -24.89 12.99
N ALA A 368 4.12 -25.65 13.88
CA ALA A 368 3.51 -26.80 14.52
C ALA A 368 2.64 -26.36 15.69
N ASP A 369 1.33 -26.56 15.50
CA ASP A 369 0.30 -26.89 16.47
C ASP A 369 0.42 -26.40 17.93
N LEU A 370 -0.47 -25.47 18.27
CA LEU A 370 -1.21 -25.60 19.52
C LEU A 370 -1.99 -26.93 19.48
N HIS A 371 -1.42 -27.99 20.05
CA HIS A 371 -2.01 -28.80 21.12
C HIS A 371 -1.09 -30.00 21.39
N GLY A 372 -0.59 -30.07 22.62
CA GLY A 372 0.64 -30.78 22.97
C GLY A 372 0.65 -32.29 22.78
N GLU A 373 1.86 -32.80 22.56
CA GLU A 373 2.37 -34.03 23.18
C GLU A 373 3.89 -33.90 23.34
N ILE A 374 4.38 -34.05 24.58
CA ILE A 374 5.81 -34.16 24.91
C ILE A 374 6.22 -35.62 24.64
N PRO A 375 7.35 -35.90 23.98
CA PRO A 375 7.86 -37.26 23.85
C PRO A 375 8.11 -37.86 25.23
N ALA A 376 7.49 -39.01 25.50
CA ALA A 376 7.71 -39.77 26.71
C ALA A 376 9.19 -40.14 26.88
N LEU A 377 9.81 -39.79 28.02
CA LEU A 377 10.65 -40.67 28.86
C LEU A 377 11.48 -39.89 29.90
N VAL A 378 10.94 -39.64 31.10
CA VAL A 378 11.65 -39.86 32.39
C VAL A 378 10.60 -40.21 33.48
N PRO A 379 10.69 -41.34 34.21
CA PRO A 379 9.72 -41.73 35.22
C PRO A 379 9.98 -41.04 36.56
N GLY A 380 8.91 -40.44 37.12
CA GLY A 380 8.74 -40.28 38.56
C GLY A 380 9.02 -38.89 39.11
N TYR A 381 7.99 -38.05 39.18
CA TYR A 381 7.65 -37.25 40.36
C TYR A 381 6.14 -36.95 40.29
N ARG A 382 5.40 -37.30 41.34
CA ARG A 382 3.96 -37.03 41.53
C ARG A 382 3.78 -35.74 42.33
N THR A 383 2.52 -35.28 42.36
CA THR A 383 1.82 -34.42 43.35
C THR A 383 1.81 -32.93 43.04
N GLN A 384 0.77 -32.13 43.30
CA GLN A 384 -0.66 -32.29 43.66
C GLN A 384 -1.26 -30.87 43.70
N ALA A 385 -2.60 -30.82 43.74
CA ALA A 385 -3.49 -29.74 44.20
C ALA A 385 -4.14 -28.90 43.09
N ALA A 386 -5.43 -28.57 43.14
CA ALA A 386 -6.53 -29.02 43.99
C ALA A 386 -7.83 -28.58 43.30
N THR A 387 -8.82 -29.47 43.34
CA THR A 387 -10.24 -29.24 43.13
C THR A 387 -10.81 -28.20 44.12
N ASP A 388 -11.67 -27.29 43.64
CA ASP A 388 -13.02 -27.22 44.21
C ASP A 388 -14.09 -26.58 43.30
N ILE A 389 -15.27 -27.23 43.36
CA ILE A 389 -16.65 -26.83 43.01
C ILE A 389 -17.14 -26.94 41.55
N ARG A 390 -18.30 -27.63 41.46
CA ARG A 390 -18.93 -28.35 40.36
C ARG A 390 -20.08 -27.59 39.66
N GLU A 391 -20.12 -27.80 38.34
CA GLU A 391 -21.26 -28.19 37.48
C GLU A 391 -22.59 -27.41 37.49
N ARG A 392 -22.94 -26.87 36.31
CA ARG A 392 -24.17 -27.23 35.56
C ARG A 392 -24.02 -26.88 34.07
N SER A 393 -24.56 -27.76 33.22
CA SER A 393 -24.58 -27.76 31.73
C SER A 393 -23.25 -28.04 31.02
N GLY A 394 -23.07 -29.32 30.63
CA GLY A 394 -22.06 -29.78 29.70
C GLY A 394 -22.35 -29.37 28.25
N CYS A 395 -22.28 -28.08 27.96
CA CYS A 395 -22.13 -27.57 26.61
C CYS A 395 -20.72 -26.97 26.48
N ARG A 396 -19.78 -27.66 25.83
CA ARG A 396 -18.71 -26.93 25.13
C ARG A 396 -19.34 -26.40 23.84
N ARG A 397 -19.68 -25.11 23.83
CA ARG A 397 -19.97 -24.39 22.58
C ARG A 397 -18.67 -24.32 21.80
N ILE A 398 -18.62 -24.97 20.63
CA ILE A 398 -17.55 -24.73 19.66
C ILE A 398 -17.89 -23.40 18.99
N ARG A 399 -17.12 -22.36 19.32
CA ARG A 399 -17.14 -21.08 18.61
C ARG A 399 -16.16 -21.22 17.44
N MET A 400 -16.66 -21.27 16.22
CA MET A 400 -15.81 -21.22 15.02
C MET A 400 -15.65 -19.74 14.66
N GLU A 401 -14.47 -19.21 14.91
CA GLU A 401 -14.04 -17.94 14.34
C GLU A 401 -13.43 -18.27 12.97
N HIS A 402 -13.93 -17.64 11.90
CA HIS A 402 -13.49 -17.78 10.50
C HIS A 402 -13.93 -19.09 9.78
N VAL A 403 -15.12 -19.07 9.17
CA VAL A 403 -15.52 -20.06 8.16
C VAL A 403 -15.21 -19.50 6.78
N ILE A 404 -14.31 -20.16 6.04
CA ILE A 404 -13.96 -19.79 4.66
C ILE A 404 -14.63 -20.79 3.73
N VAL A 405 -15.59 -20.32 2.91
CA VAL A 405 -16.18 -21.10 1.81
C VAL A 405 -15.54 -20.61 0.52
N ARG A 406 -14.83 -21.50 -0.19
CA ARG A 406 -14.28 -21.20 -1.51
C ARG A 406 -15.23 -21.72 -2.59
N ASN A 407 -15.64 -20.84 -3.50
CA ASN A 407 -15.96 -21.21 -4.88
C ASN A 407 -14.84 -20.64 -5.76
N GLU A 408 -14.48 -21.34 -6.84
CA GLU A 408 -13.21 -21.28 -7.56
C GLU A 408 -12.80 -19.91 -8.17
N GLN A 409 -13.47 -18.79 -7.85
CA GLN A 409 -13.07 -17.46 -8.32
C GLN A 409 -13.16 -16.29 -7.29
N LYS A 410 -13.48 -16.52 -6.00
CA LYS A 410 -13.38 -15.52 -4.92
C LYS A 410 -13.18 -16.15 -3.53
N THR A 411 -12.39 -15.51 -2.67
CA THR A 411 -12.35 -15.75 -1.22
C THR A 411 -13.17 -14.65 -0.54
N GLU A 412 -14.24 -15.01 0.17
CA GLU A 412 -14.93 -14.10 1.09
C GLU A 412 -14.73 -14.61 2.53
N THR A 413 -14.38 -13.71 3.45
CA THR A 413 -14.37 -13.98 4.89
C THR A 413 -15.68 -13.43 5.46
N LEU A 414 -16.60 -14.31 5.85
CA LEU A 414 -17.83 -13.91 6.55
C LEU A 414 -17.50 -13.58 8.01
N LEU A 415 -17.79 -12.35 8.45
CA LEU A 415 -17.76 -11.98 9.86
C LEU A 415 -19.12 -12.27 10.51
N ARG A 416 -19.10 -13.20 11.48
CA ARG A 416 -20.15 -13.62 12.44
C ARG A 416 -21.44 -14.22 11.87
N SER A 417 -21.52 -15.56 11.86
CA SER A 417 -22.79 -16.29 11.85
C SER A 417 -22.68 -17.60 12.65
N GLU A 418 -23.58 -17.82 13.61
CA GLU A 418 -23.70 -19.10 14.31
C GLU A 418 -24.26 -20.17 13.35
N CYS A 419 -23.41 -21.09 12.90
CA CYS A 419 -23.80 -22.21 12.03
C CYS A 419 -24.09 -23.46 12.85
N CYS A 420 -25.19 -24.16 12.53
CA CYS A 420 -25.47 -25.49 13.07
C CYS A 420 -25.23 -26.53 11.98
N ILE A 421 -24.38 -27.52 12.25
CA ILE A 421 -24.02 -28.58 11.29
C ILE A 421 -24.95 -29.78 11.49
N LEU A 422 -25.61 -30.23 10.42
CA LEU A 422 -26.30 -31.52 10.38
C LEU A 422 -25.52 -32.47 9.47
N ALA A 423 -25.09 -33.61 10.02
CA ALA A 423 -24.43 -34.68 9.30
C ALA A 423 -25.46 -35.76 8.92
N PHE A 424 -25.43 -36.22 7.67
CA PHE A 424 -26.14 -37.45 7.26
C PHE A 424 -25.30 -38.25 6.27
N GLY A 425 -25.27 -39.56 6.45
CA GLY A 425 -24.65 -40.50 5.51
C GLY A 425 -25.67 -41.00 4.51
N THR A 426 -25.39 -40.86 3.21
CA THR A 426 -26.26 -41.39 2.15
C THR A 426 -25.72 -42.73 1.65
N TYR A 427 -26.25 -43.84 2.16
CA TYR A 427 -26.13 -45.13 1.50
C TYR A 427 -27.49 -45.52 0.92
N LEU A 428 -27.52 -45.90 -0.36
CA LEU A 428 -28.70 -46.54 -0.94
C LEU A 428 -28.82 -47.95 -0.34
N PRO A 429 -30.03 -48.39 0.09
CA PRO A 429 -30.22 -49.68 0.75
C PRO A 429 -29.71 -50.87 -0.06
N GLU A 430 -29.70 -50.72 -1.38
CA GLU A 430 -29.32 -51.74 -2.36
C GLU A 430 -27.79 -51.87 -2.53
N THR A 431 -27.01 -50.85 -2.12
CA THR A 431 -25.54 -50.82 -2.21
C THR A 431 -24.85 -50.99 -0.86
N ALA A 432 -25.60 -51.08 0.25
CA ALA A 432 -25.08 -51.26 1.59
C ALA A 432 -24.63 -52.72 1.81
N ALA A 433 -23.32 -52.97 1.84
CA ALA A 433 -22.77 -54.32 1.94
C ALA A 433 -22.61 -54.79 3.40
N THR A 434 -22.40 -53.86 4.34
CA THR A 434 -22.08 -54.18 5.74
C THR A 434 -23.20 -53.80 6.72
N PRO A 435 -23.26 -54.44 7.92
CA PRO A 435 -24.32 -54.17 8.90
C PRO A 435 -24.43 -52.70 9.32
N ARG A 436 -23.30 -51.96 9.38
CA ARG A 436 -23.27 -50.52 9.68
C ARG A 436 -23.86 -49.67 8.56
N GLN A 437 -23.50 -49.95 7.30
CA GLN A 437 -24.07 -49.26 6.13
C GLN A 437 -25.57 -49.53 5.99
N LYS A 438 -26.03 -50.76 6.30
CA LYS A 438 -27.46 -51.10 6.30
C LYS A 438 -28.23 -50.35 7.39
N LEU A 439 -27.66 -50.22 8.59
CA LEU A 439 -28.26 -49.45 9.68
C LEU A 439 -28.34 -47.94 9.36
N ALA A 440 -27.31 -47.38 8.72
CA ALA A 440 -27.30 -45.99 8.26
C ALA A 440 -28.36 -45.74 7.16
N ALA A 441 -28.46 -46.63 6.17
CA ALA A 441 -29.47 -46.57 5.11
C ALA A 441 -30.91 -46.75 5.64
N GLU A 442 -31.13 -47.63 6.63
CA GLU A 442 -32.42 -47.79 7.31
C GLU A 442 -32.81 -46.56 8.14
N THR A 443 -31.83 -45.91 8.77
CA THR A 443 -32.05 -44.69 9.57
C THR A 443 -32.37 -43.50 8.66
N TRP A 444 -31.67 -43.37 7.53
CA TRP A 444 -31.98 -42.39 6.49
C TRP A 444 -33.38 -42.59 5.91
N ASN A 445 -33.78 -43.84 5.64
CA ASN A 445 -35.12 -44.14 5.16
C ASN A 445 -36.22 -43.83 6.20
N LYS A 446 -35.97 -44.03 7.50
CA LYS A 446 -36.90 -43.61 8.56
C LYS A 446 -37.01 -42.09 8.67
N PHE A 447 -35.92 -41.37 8.49
CA PHE A 447 -35.90 -39.90 8.48
C PHE A 447 -36.69 -39.33 7.29
N ARG A 448 -36.49 -39.91 6.09
CA ARG A 448 -37.21 -39.56 4.86
C ARG A 448 -38.71 -39.90 4.90
N GLN A 449 -39.11 -40.95 5.62
CA GLN A 449 -40.51 -41.40 5.71
C GLN A 449 -41.30 -40.72 6.84
N HIS A 450 -40.72 -39.76 7.56
CA HIS A 450 -41.42 -39.10 8.67
C HIS A 450 -42.60 -38.25 8.13
N PRO A 451 -43.85 -38.49 8.57
CA PRO A 451 -45.00 -37.79 8.02
C PRO A 451 -44.96 -36.30 8.37
N VAL A 452 -45.24 -35.46 7.37
CA VAL A 452 -45.47 -34.02 7.51
C VAL A 452 -46.54 -33.79 8.59
N GLY A 453 -46.14 -33.21 9.73
CA GLY A 453 -47.06 -33.09 10.84
C GLY A 453 -46.53 -32.33 12.05
N LYS A 454 -46.24 -31.03 11.87
CA LYS A 454 -46.63 -29.87 12.72
C LYS A 454 -45.65 -28.71 12.68
N ASP A 455 -44.38 -28.94 12.34
CA ASP A 455 -43.33 -27.92 12.54
C ASP A 455 -42.56 -27.53 11.25
N GLY A 456 -43.24 -27.55 10.10
CA GLY A 456 -42.88 -26.71 8.95
C GLY A 456 -41.59 -27.00 8.16
N PHE A 457 -40.77 -28.00 8.51
CA PHE A 457 -39.57 -28.31 7.70
C PHE A 457 -39.89 -29.29 6.55
N GLN A 458 -39.85 -28.80 5.30
CA GLN A 458 -39.89 -29.63 4.10
C GLN A 458 -38.48 -29.94 3.60
N ILE A 459 -38.16 -31.23 3.41
CA ILE A 459 -36.95 -31.63 2.69
C ILE A 459 -37.16 -31.30 1.21
N PRO A 460 -36.27 -30.50 0.56
CA PRO A 460 -36.44 -30.10 -0.83
C PRO A 460 -36.60 -31.29 -1.78
N ASP A 461 -37.51 -31.19 -2.76
CA ASP A 461 -37.88 -32.30 -3.66
C ASP A 461 -36.70 -32.91 -4.43
N TRP A 462 -35.67 -32.10 -4.73
CA TRP A 462 -34.45 -32.56 -5.40
C TRP A 462 -33.57 -33.47 -4.53
N LEU A 463 -33.69 -33.38 -3.20
CA LEU A 463 -33.02 -34.27 -2.25
C LEU A 463 -33.81 -35.59 -2.04
N GLN A 464 -35.05 -35.64 -2.54
CA GLN A 464 -35.94 -36.80 -2.44
C GLN A 464 -35.99 -37.66 -3.72
N ASP A 465 -35.25 -37.31 -4.78
CA ASP A 465 -35.21 -38.07 -6.04
C ASP A 465 -34.02 -39.06 -6.06
N PRO A 466 -34.25 -40.36 -5.86
CA PRO A 466 -33.18 -41.37 -5.83
C PRO A 466 -32.56 -41.65 -7.21
N GLN A 467 -33.08 -41.09 -8.32
CA GLN A 467 -32.55 -41.32 -9.67
C GLN A 467 -31.71 -40.16 -10.24
N ARG A 468 -31.51 -39.07 -9.48
CA ARG A 468 -30.75 -37.88 -9.93
C ARG A 468 -29.36 -37.72 -9.34
N VAL A 469 -28.73 -38.81 -8.90
CA VAL A 469 -27.27 -38.84 -8.76
C VAL A 469 -26.71 -39.80 -9.80
N PRO A 470 -26.49 -39.27 -11.02
CA PRO A 470 -25.13 -39.35 -11.53
C PRO A 470 -24.75 -38.08 -12.30
N LEU A 471 -23.83 -37.29 -11.76
CA LEU A 471 -22.98 -36.43 -12.59
C LEU A 471 -21.72 -37.21 -12.93
N ALA A 472 -21.44 -37.25 -14.24
CA ALA A 472 -20.41 -38.07 -14.85
C ALA A 472 -19.01 -37.72 -14.35
N VAL A 473 -18.18 -38.76 -14.27
CA VAL A 473 -16.75 -38.75 -14.00
C VAL A 473 -16.03 -37.88 -15.06
N ASN A 474 -15.86 -36.57 -14.79
CA ASN A 474 -14.80 -35.68 -15.29
C ASN A 474 -15.10 -34.19 -15.03
N THR A 475 -15.38 -33.83 -13.77
CA THR A 475 -15.34 -32.43 -13.30
C THR A 475 -14.64 -32.41 -11.94
N VAL A 476 -13.51 -31.72 -11.88
CA VAL A 476 -12.62 -31.60 -10.72
C VAL A 476 -13.21 -30.61 -9.72
N THR A 477 -14.24 -30.99 -8.95
CA THR A 477 -14.67 -30.26 -7.73
C THR A 477 -15.54 -31.15 -6.85
N GLN A 478 -14.99 -32.26 -6.34
CA GLN A 478 -15.51 -32.96 -5.16
C GLN A 478 -14.38 -33.83 -4.59
N LYS A 479 -13.62 -33.31 -3.61
CA LYS A 479 -12.76 -34.14 -2.75
C LYS A 479 -13.62 -34.65 -1.59
N GLY A 480 -13.98 -35.94 -1.60
CA GLY A 480 -14.38 -36.64 -0.39
C GLY A 480 -13.18 -36.77 0.55
N PHE A 481 -13.37 -36.47 1.84
CA PHE A 481 -12.34 -36.70 2.87
C PHE A 481 -12.55 -38.09 3.47
N PRO A 482 -11.55 -38.99 3.43
CA PRO A 482 -11.58 -40.21 4.23
C PRO A 482 -11.29 -39.84 5.70
N ILE A 483 -12.19 -40.21 6.62
CA ILE A 483 -11.97 -40.11 8.06
C ILE A 483 -11.66 -41.52 8.58
N GLU A 484 -10.46 -41.72 9.15
CA GLU A 484 -10.12 -42.91 9.92
C GLU A 484 -10.61 -42.77 11.37
N VAL A 485 -11.29 -43.80 11.87
CA VAL A 485 -11.88 -43.82 13.21
C VAL A 485 -10.96 -44.59 14.15
N THR A 486 -10.30 -43.90 15.09
CA THR A 486 -9.54 -44.55 16.18
C THR A 486 -10.38 -44.72 17.44
N GLU A 487 -10.15 -45.83 18.16
CA GLU A 487 -10.90 -46.21 19.38
C GLU A 487 -10.87 -45.12 20.46
N GLY A 488 -12.04 -44.80 21.01
CA GLY A 488 -12.15 -44.23 22.36
C GLY A 488 -12.72 -42.82 22.51
N ASN A 489 -13.01 -42.08 21.43
CA ASN A 489 -13.61 -40.74 21.57
C ASN A 489 -15.12 -40.74 21.30
N HIS A 490 -15.88 -40.33 22.31
CA HIS A 490 -17.34 -40.19 22.25
C HIS A 490 -17.72 -38.82 21.68
N TRP A 491 -18.65 -38.79 20.73
CA TRP A 491 -19.00 -37.57 19.98
C TRP A 491 -20.49 -37.24 20.00
N PHE A 492 -20.78 -35.99 19.66
CA PHE A 492 -22.05 -35.35 19.32
C PHE A 492 -23.13 -35.28 20.41
N SER A 493 -23.44 -34.05 20.82
CA SER A 493 -24.74 -33.67 21.38
C SER A 493 -25.36 -32.59 20.50
N THR A 494 -26.62 -32.75 20.14
CA THR A 494 -27.49 -31.69 19.60
C THR A 494 -28.71 -31.62 20.54
N SER A 495 -29.08 -30.44 21.04
CA SER A 495 -29.87 -30.28 22.27
C SER A 495 -31.28 -29.74 22.02
N TYR A 496 -32.07 -30.44 21.20
CA TYR A 496 -33.36 -29.93 20.72
C TYR A 496 -34.39 -29.71 21.85
N ASP A 497 -34.92 -28.49 21.94
CA ASP A 497 -36.01 -28.06 22.83
C ASP A 497 -35.87 -28.55 24.29
N GLY A 498 -34.69 -28.34 24.87
CA GLY A 498 -34.37 -28.65 26.27
C GLY A 498 -34.23 -30.15 26.58
N ARG A 499 -34.13 -31.01 25.56
CA ARG A 499 -34.11 -32.48 25.70
C ARG A 499 -32.74 -33.04 25.31
N ILE A 500 -32.41 -34.25 25.77
CA ILE A 500 -31.19 -34.98 25.38
C ILE A 500 -31.61 -36.34 24.81
N PHE A 501 -31.26 -36.59 23.55
CA PHE A 501 -31.18 -37.94 23.00
C PHE A 501 -29.70 -38.26 22.76
N VAL A 502 -29.21 -39.33 23.38
CA VAL A 502 -27.84 -39.82 23.19
C VAL A 502 -27.90 -40.94 22.15
N LEU A 503 -27.12 -40.79 21.08
CA LEU A 503 -26.93 -41.85 20.08
C LEU A 503 -25.63 -42.57 20.43
N GLU A 504 -25.73 -43.65 21.20
CA GLU A 504 -24.58 -44.52 21.49
C GLU A 504 -24.42 -45.54 20.36
N LEU A 505 -23.39 -45.39 19.55
CA LEU A 505 -22.92 -46.47 18.69
C LEU A 505 -21.94 -47.31 19.52
N TYR A 506 -22.40 -48.44 20.03
CA TYR A 506 -21.52 -49.43 20.62
C TYR A 506 -20.80 -50.20 19.52
N ASP A 507 -19.50 -50.41 19.72
CA ASP A 507 -18.75 -51.37 18.93
C ASP A 507 -19.32 -52.78 19.20
N ASN A 508 -19.64 -53.53 18.15
CA ASN A 508 -20.04 -54.92 18.30
C ASN A 508 -18.74 -55.74 18.40
N PRO A 509 -18.39 -56.33 19.55
CA PRO A 509 -17.10 -57.01 19.72
C PRO A 509 -16.93 -58.26 18.84
N ALA A 510 -17.96 -58.63 18.06
CA ALA A 510 -17.98 -59.82 17.22
C ALA A 510 -17.52 -59.59 15.77
N THR A 511 -17.29 -58.35 15.31
CA THR A 511 -16.84 -58.06 13.94
C THR A 511 -15.44 -57.47 13.95
N LYS A 512 -14.43 -58.27 13.57
CA LYS A 512 -13.02 -57.86 13.42
C LYS A 512 -12.73 -57.20 12.07
N ASP A 513 -13.58 -56.27 11.63
CA ASP A 513 -13.26 -55.42 10.47
C ASP A 513 -13.04 -54.00 11.00
N HIS A 514 -11.77 -53.61 11.12
CA HIS A 514 -11.35 -52.31 11.65
C HIS A 514 -11.08 -51.25 10.57
N ASP A 515 -11.31 -51.56 9.29
CA ASP A 515 -11.05 -50.63 8.19
C ASP A 515 -12.34 -50.39 7.39
N GLU A 516 -13.21 -49.49 7.86
CA GLU A 516 -14.25 -48.91 7.01
C GLU A 516 -14.20 -47.39 7.07
N THR A 517 -13.88 -46.77 5.93
CA THR A 517 -14.00 -45.34 5.69
C THR A 517 -15.46 -45.00 5.40
N LEU A 518 -16.03 -44.09 6.19
CA LEU A 518 -17.43 -43.67 6.07
C LEU A 518 -17.47 -42.29 5.39
N GLU A 519 -18.07 -42.20 4.21
CA GLU A 519 -18.32 -40.89 3.57
C GLU A 519 -19.57 -40.26 4.18
N VAL A 520 -19.39 -39.10 4.82
CA VAL A 520 -20.47 -38.34 5.46
C VAL A 520 -20.62 -37.01 4.71
N GLY A 521 -21.83 -36.71 4.27
CA GLY A 521 -22.17 -35.40 3.71
C GLY A 521 -22.58 -34.43 4.82
N PHE A 522 -22.17 -33.16 4.69
CA PHE A 522 -22.57 -32.09 5.59
C PHE A 522 -23.58 -31.16 4.89
N LEU A 523 -24.64 -30.78 5.60
CA LEU A 523 -25.55 -29.70 5.18
C LEU A 523 -25.39 -28.51 6.14
N PHE A 524 -25.06 -27.35 5.58
CA PHE A 524 -24.95 -26.09 6.32
C PHE A 524 -26.31 -25.40 6.37
N VAL A 525 -26.80 -25.11 7.58
CA VAL A 525 -27.97 -24.27 7.78
C VAL A 525 -27.56 -23.09 8.67
N SER A 526 -27.47 -21.90 8.11
CA SER A 526 -27.22 -20.67 8.86
C SER A 526 -28.52 -20.12 9.43
N ARG A 527 -28.54 -19.78 10.73
CA ARG A 527 -29.58 -18.92 11.31
C ARG A 527 -29.18 -17.47 11.08
N PHE A 528 -30.05 -16.69 10.45
CA PHE A 528 -29.94 -15.23 10.47
C PHE A 528 -30.62 -14.73 11.74
N SER A 529 -29.87 -14.02 12.58
CA SER A 529 -30.38 -13.30 13.74
C SER A 529 -30.41 -11.82 13.38
N THR A 530 -31.58 -11.30 13.00
CA THR A 530 -31.88 -9.87 13.14
C THR A 530 -32.21 -9.62 14.61
N GLY A 531 -31.61 -8.60 15.22
CA GLY A 531 -31.60 -8.36 16.67
C GLY A 531 -32.93 -7.96 17.32
N ASP A 532 -34.07 -8.52 16.90
CA ASP A 532 -35.35 -8.34 17.57
C ASP A 532 -35.84 -9.66 18.17
N ASP A 533 -36.09 -9.64 19.47
CA ASP A 533 -36.54 -10.75 20.31
C ASP A 533 -38.05 -11.08 20.12
N GLU A 534 -38.58 -11.06 18.89
CA GLU A 534 -39.95 -11.54 18.60
C GLU A 534 -40.01 -12.59 17.47
N ALA A 535 -40.76 -13.66 17.75
CA ALA A 535 -40.87 -14.87 16.95
C ALA A 535 -41.45 -14.65 15.54
N VAL A 536 -40.71 -15.07 14.50
CA VAL A 536 -41.19 -15.14 13.12
C VAL A 536 -41.71 -16.55 12.79
N TRP A 537 -42.98 -16.63 12.35
CA TRP A 537 -43.75 -17.84 11.99
C TRP A 537 -43.85 -18.07 10.47
N PHE A 538 -44.30 -19.27 10.07
CA PHE A 538 -44.72 -19.62 8.71
C PHE A 538 -45.95 -20.57 8.68
N ASP A 539 -46.87 -20.39 7.71
CA ASP A 539 -47.85 -21.40 7.25
C ASP A 539 -47.76 -21.45 5.72
N PHE A 540 -46.76 -22.19 5.19
CA PHE A 540 -46.65 -22.53 3.76
C PHE A 540 -48.00 -23.02 3.24
N ARG A 541 -48.70 -22.19 2.46
CA ARG A 541 -49.83 -22.62 1.64
C ARG A 541 -49.73 -22.00 0.26
N THR A 542 -49.50 -22.84 -0.75
CA THR A 542 -50.48 -23.16 -1.81
C THR A 542 -49.74 -23.74 -3.01
N LEU A 543 -49.58 -25.06 -3.05
CA LEU A 543 -49.35 -25.81 -4.31
C LEU A 543 -49.92 -27.22 -4.16
N ALA A 544 -51.24 -27.27 -4.08
CA ALA A 544 -52.03 -28.49 -4.25
C ALA A 544 -53.18 -28.16 -5.20
N GLN A 545 -52.87 -27.96 -6.48
CA GLN A 545 -53.81 -28.03 -7.60
C GLN A 545 -53.05 -27.80 -8.91
N MET A 546 -52.71 -28.90 -9.59
CA MET A 546 -52.83 -29.09 -11.04
C MET A 546 -52.11 -30.40 -11.42
N GLN A 547 -52.84 -31.52 -11.28
CA GLN A 547 -52.64 -32.68 -12.16
C GLN A 547 -52.85 -32.26 -13.60
N PHE A 548 -52.27 -32.95 -14.61
CA PHE A 548 -52.98 -33.45 -15.80
C PHE A 548 -52.11 -34.48 -16.58
N PRO A 549 -52.71 -35.37 -17.42
CA PRO A 549 -52.29 -36.76 -17.69
C PRO A 549 -51.56 -36.97 -19.05
N ASP A 550 -51.15 -38.20 -19.35
CA ASP A 550 -50.29 -38.64 -20.48
C ASP A 550 -50.70 -40.09 -20.92
N PRO A 551 -50.39 -40.65 -22.13
CA PRO A 551 -49.68 -40.13 -23.32
C PRO A 551 -50.50 -40.17 -24.65
N ALA A 552 -49.88 -39.74 -25.79
CA ALA A 552 -49.62 -40.57 -27.01
C ALA A 552 -49.49 -39.82 -28.37
N ALA A 553 -48.66 -40.40 -29.26
CA ALA A 553 -48.66 -40.38 -30.76
C ALA A 553 -47.85 -39.31 -31.57
N ASN A 554 -47.17 -39.74 -32.66
CA ASN A 554 -46.03 -39.06 -33.33
C ASN A 554 -45.69 -39.65 -34.74
N PRO A 555 -45.27 -38.91 -35.80
CA PRO A 555 -45.31 -37.45 -36.09
C PRO A 555 -45.80 -37.11 -37.55
N SER A 556 -45.63 -35.87 -38.05
CA SER A 556 -45.37 -35.53 -39.48
C SER A 556 -45.15 -34.02 -39.76
N ALA A 557 -44.30 -33.71 -40.77
CA ALA A 557 -43.80 -32.41 -41.23
C ALA A 557 -44.83 -31.52 -42.02
N PRO A 558 -44.45 -30.43 -42.73
CA PRO A 558 -43.89 -29.12 -42.31
C PRO A 558 -44.66 -27.89 -42.93
N LEU A 559 -44.12 -26.67 -42.71
CA LEU A 559 -44.21 -25.41 -43.52
C LEU A 559 -45.18 -24.26 -43.12
N ALA A 560 -44.57 -23.07 -43.20
CA ALA A 560 -45.06 -21.77 -43.69
C ALA A 560 -45.58 -20.70 -42.71
N ASP A 561 -44.70 -19.71 -42.45
CA ASP A 561 -44.85 -18.29 -42.79
C ASP A 561 -46.23 -17.60 -42.56
N SER A 562 -46.29 -16.65 -41.60
CA SER A 562 -46.83 -15.31 -41.85
C SER A 562 -46.78 -14.39 -40.62
N LYS A 563 -46.25 -13.19 -40.85
CA LYS A 563 -46.43 -11.99 -40.03
C LYS A 563 -47.92 -11.73 -39.74
N LYS A 564 -48.25 -11.30 -38.51
CA LYS A 564 -49.18 -10.18 -38.29
C LYS A 564 -49.05 -9.59 -36.88
N SER A 565 -48.68 -8.32 -36.88
CA SER A 565 -48.84 -7.32 -35.83
C SER A 565 -50.26 -7.28 -35.23
N GLY A 566 -50.36 -7.03 -33.92
CA GLY A 566 -51.59 -6.67 -33.24
C GLY A 566 -51.30 -6.00 -31.90
N SER A 567 -51.50 -4.69 -31.84
CA SER A 567 -51.46 -3.85 -30.64
C SER A 567 -52.50 -4.26 -29.60
N VAL A 568 -52.16 -4.20 -28.30
CA VAL A 568 -53.13 -4.08 -27.20
C VAL A 568 -52.83 -2.78 -26.46
N THR A 569 -53.84 -1.91 -26.42
CA THR A 569 -53.85 -0.55 -25.86
C THR A 569 -54.17 -0.52 -24.36
N THR A 570 -53.80 0.59 -23.72
CA THR A 570 -53.80 0.99 -22.30
C THR A 570 -55.13 0.95 -21.53
N ALA A 571 -56.15 0.20 -21.96
CA ALA A 571 -57.51 0.29 -21.42
C ALA A 571 -57.98 -0.91 -20.57
N ASN A 572 -57.13 -1.91 -20.30
CA ASN A 572 -57.54 -3.13 -19.58
C ASN A 572 -56.83 -3.38 -18.24
N ILE A 573 -56.13 -2.40 -17.68
CA ILE A 573 -55.48 -2.51 -16.35
C ILE A 573 -55.91 -1.33 -15.48
N SER A 574 -57.20 -1.26 -15.16
CA SER A 574 -57.72 -0.32 -14.16
C SER A 574 -58.86 -0.91 -13.34
N ALA A 575 -58.88 -2.25 -13.19
CA ALA A 575 -59.84 -2.93 -12.34
C ALA A 575 -59.21 -4.17 -11.73
N LEU A 576 -58.31 -3.95 -10.75
CA LEU A 576 -57.98 -4.84 -9.63
C LEU A 576 -57.00 -4.09 -8.72
N GLU A 577 -57.46 -2.94 -8.21
CA GLU A 577 -56.90 -2.34 -7.00
C GLU A 577 -57.36 -3.16 -5.78
N ARG A 578 -56.47 -3.28 -4.80
CA ARG A 578 -56.58 -3.95 -3.49
C ARG A 578 -56.14 -5.40 -3.43
N LEU A 579 -54.83 -5.60 -3.31
CA LEU A 579 -54.27 -6.50 -2.31
C LEU A 579 -52.92 -5.96 -1.85
N ASP A 580 -52.76 -5.77 -0.55
CA ASP A 580 -51.52 -5.35 0.12
C ASP A 580 -50.38 -6.32 -0.21
N VAL A 581 -49.30 -5.80 -0.79
CA VAL A 581 -48.04 -6.52 -0.90
C VAL A 581 -47.10 -5.94 0.16
N HIS A 582 -46.89 -6.72 1.23
CA HIS A 582 -45.86 -6.45 2.22
C HIS A 582 -44.48 -6.60 1.56
N TYR A 583 -43.73 -5.50 1.54
CA TYR A 583 -42.28 -5.50 1.35
C TYR A 583 -41.63 -6.00 2.65
N ASN A 584 -40.57 -6.82 2.57
CA ASN A 584 -39.67 -6.94 3.71
C ASN A 584 -38.78 -5.68 3.80
N SER A 585 -38.12 -5.49 4.94
CA SER A 585 -37.33 -4.29 5.29
C SER A 585 -36.13 -4.01 4.38
N TYR A 586 -35.97 -4.71 3.25
CA TYR A 586 -34.91 -4.47 2.28
C TYR A 586 -35.39 -4.42 0.82
N GLY A 587 -36.70 -4.26 0.57
CA GLY A 587 -37.20 -3.76 -0.72
C GLY A 587 -36.84 -4.53 -2.00
N LEU A 588 -36.42 -5.81 -1.94
CA LEU A 588 -36.04 -6.58 -3.12
C LEU A 588 -36.91 -7.85 -3.33
N PRO A 589 -37.28 -8.15 -4.59
CA PRO A 589 -38.02 -9.36 -4.95
C PRO A 589 -37.12 -10.60 -4.88
N VAL A 590 -37.61 -11.65 -4.21
CA VAL A 590 -36.93 -12.94 -4.09
C VAL A 590 -37.19 -13.79 -5.35
N GLY A 591 -36.13 -14.18 -6.07
CA GLY A 591 -36.17 -15.36 -6.94
C GLY A 591 -35.35 -15.32 -8.24
N GLY A 592 -34.19 -16.00 -8.23
CA GLY A 592 -33.75 -16.82 -9.37
C GLY A 592 -32.60 -16.30 -10.24
N ALA A 593 -31.37 -16.71 -9.89
CA ALA A 593 -30.28 -16.84 -10.85
C ALA A 593 -29.90 -18.33 -10.96
N LEU A 594 -30.02 -18.92 -12.16
CA LEU A 594 -28.99 -19.77 -12.81
C LEU A 594 -29.50 -20.48 -14.09
N PHE A 595 -28.60 -20.50 -15.09
CA PHE A 595 -28.52 -21.28 -16.34
C PHE A 595 -29.42 -20.95 -17.55
N ARG A 596 -28.83 -20.21 -18.51
CA ARG A 596 -28.61 -20.71 -19.89
C ARG A 596 -27.66 -19.80 -20.67
N HIS A 597 -26.57 -20.39 -21.18
CA HIS A 597 -25.82 -19.86 -22.32
C HIS A 597 -26.20 -20.70 -23.56
N TYR A 598 -26.36 -20.04 -24.71
CA TYR A 598 -26.65 -20.56 -26.05
C TYR A 598 -28.03 -21.17 -26.34
N LEU A 599 -28.97 -20.33 -26.77
CA LEU A 599 -29.65 -20.38 -28.09
C LEU A 599 -30.73 -19.28 -28.14
N GLU A 600 -30.94 -18.74 -29.34
CA GLU A 600 -31.88 -17.66 -29.72
C GLU A 600 -31.29 -16.23 -29.74
N ALA A 601 -30.49 -16.00 -30.78
CA ALA A 601 -30.69 -14.82 -31.60
C ALA A 601 -32.15 -14.79 -32.09
N ASP A 602 -32.90 -13.75 -31.76
CA ASP A 602 -33.60 -12.90 -32.72
C ASP A 602 -34.54 -11.88 -32.03
N VAL A 603 -34.48 -10.65 -32.55
CA VAL A 603 -35.42 -9.52 -32.42
C VAL A 603 -35.34 -8.63 -31.17
N LEU A 604 -34.40 -7.68 -31.17
CA LEU A 604 -34.74 -6.26 -30.95
C LEU A 604 -33.98 -5.37 -31.96
N PRO A 605 -34.59 -4.26 -32.41
CA PRO A 605 -34.27 -3.60 -33.68
C PRO A 605 -33.07 -2.64 -33.58
N ASP A 606 -32.18 -2.80 -34.56
CA ASP A 606 -31.39 -1.77 -35.27
C ASP A 606 -31.14 -0.43 -34.54
N PHE A 607 -30.00 -0.34 -33.85
CA PHE A 607 -29.22 0.89 -33.77
C PHE A 607 -27.80 0.56 -34.23
N SER A 608 -27.60 0.71 -35.54
CA SER A 608 -26.29 0.75 -36.18
C SER A 608 -25.68 2.15 -36.05
N GLU A 609 -24.34 2.19 -35.96
CA GLU A 609 -23.42 3.35 -35.98
C GLU A 609 -22.87 3.86 -34.64
N ALA A 610 -21.94 3.13 -34.04
CA ALA A 610 -20.56 3.59 -33.73
C ALA A 610 -19.82 2.42 -33.05
N GLY A 611 -18.61 2.10 -33.54
CA GLY A 611 -17.84 0.96 -33.05
C GLY A 611 -17.17 1.25 -31.70
N GLU A 612 -17.70 0.67 -30.63
CA GLU A 612 -16.97 0.50 -29.37
C GLU A 612 -16.88 -1.00 -29.05
N THR A 613 -15.64 -1.47 -28.86
CA THR A 613 -15.34 -2.80 -28.32
C THR A 613 -15.79 -2.87 -26.86
N PRO A 614 -16.42 -3.96 -26.39
CA PRO A 614 -16.80 -4.10 -24.98
C PRO A 614 -15.55 -4.07 -24.09
N LEU A 615 -15.51 -3.14 -23.14
CA LEU A 615 -14.45 -3.06 -22.12
C LEU A 615 -14.48 -4.31 -21.22
N PRO A 616 -13.31 -4.87 -20.82
CA PRO A 616 -13.24 -5.92 -19.81
C PRO A 616 -13.65 -5.36 -18.44
N VAL A 617 -14.36 -6.18 -17.66
CA VAL A 617 -14.89 -5.80 -16.34
C VAL A 617 -13.74 -5.62 -15.34
N SER A 618 -13.37 -4.38 -15.02
CA SER A 618 -12.42 -4.05 -13.94
C SER A 618 -13.05 -4.39 -12.58
N ARG A 619 -12.33 -5.06 -11.68
CA ARG A 619 -12.75 -5.15 -10.28
C ARG A 619 -12.58 -3.77 -9.64
N GLY A 620 -13.70 -3.15 -9.27
CA GLY A 620 -13.75 -1.80 -8.72
C GLY A 620 -12.91 -1.62 -7.45
N VAL A 621 -12.24 -0.47 -7.37
CA VAL A 621 -11.49 0.01 -6.20
C VAL A 621 -12.41 0.61 -5.14
N TRP A 622 -13.52 1.20 -5.57
CA TRP A 622 -14.62 1.67 -4.76
C TRP A 622 -15.81 0.71 -4.87
N SER A 623 -16.59 0.59 -3.82
CA SER A 623 -17.88 -0.11 -3.88
C SER A 623 -18.82 0.63 -4.80
N ARG A 624 -19.80 -0.10 -5.35
CA ARG A 624 -20.88 0.56 -6.10
C ARG A 624 -21.53 1.62 -5.21
N PRO A 625 -21.72 2.86 -5.71
CA PRO A 625 -22.39 3.89 -4.94
C PRO A 625 -23.83 3.50 -4.59
N GLU A 626 -24.18 3.69 -3.32
CA GLU A 626 -25.47 3.40 -2.74
C GLU A 626 -26.24 4.70 -2.46
N TRP A 627 -27.55 4.65 -2.65
CA TRP A 627 -28.43 5.80 -2.47
C TRP A 627 -28.77 6.01 -0.98
N LEU A 628 -28.58 7.22 -0.45
CA LEU A 628 -28.78 7.54 0.98
C LEU A 628 -30.25 7.59 1.47
N GLY A 629 -31.19 7.05 0.70
CA GLY A 629 -32.58 6.93 1.11
C GLY A 629 -33.43 8.22 0.95
N PRO A 630 -34.77 8.11 1.08
CA PRO A 630 -35.71 9.20 0.78
C PRO A 630 -35.76 10.30 1.84
N ASP A 631 -35.21 10.06 3.04
CA ASP A 631 -35.18 11.06 4.11
C ASP A 631 -34.10 12.11 3.87
N ILE A 632 -32.98 11.71 3.24
CA ILE A 632 -31.90 12.59 2.78
C ILE A 632 -32.12 13.04 1.34
N ASN A 633 -32.46 12.15 0.41
CA ASN A 633 -32.67 12.49 -1.00
C ASN A 633 -34.16 12.70 -1.31
N ARG A 634 -34.60 13.96 -1.31
CA ARG A 634 -35.92 14.40 -1.82
C ARG A 634 -35.79 14.75 -3.32
N GLU A 635 -36.90 14.87 -4.05
CA GLU A 635 -36.89 14.77 -5.52
C GLU A 635 -36.19 15.90 -6.32
N TRP A 636 -35.63 16.94 -5.70
CA TRP A 636 -35.18 18.16 -6.40
C TRP A 636 -33.84 18.74 -5.88
N LYS A 637 -32.75 17.97 -6.02
CA LYS A 637 -31.34 18.37 -5.74
C LYS A 637 -31.06 18.76 -4.26
N ASP A 638 -30.94 17.75 -3.40
CA ASP A 638 -30.16 17.81 -2.15
C ASP A 638 -28.69 17.54 -2.50
N ASP A 639 -27.78 18.44 -2.11
CA ASP A 639 -26.36 18.34 -2.47
C ASP A 639 -25.47 19.04 -1.44
N GLN A 640 -24.17 19.09 -1.72
CA GLN A 640 -23.19 19.87 -0.95
C GLN A 640 -23.10 19.44 0.52
N PRO A 641 -22.84 18.15 0.80
CA PRO A 641 -22.73 17.67 2.16
C PRO A 641 -21.39 18.07 2.77
N THR A 642 -21.39 18.25 4.09
CA THR A 642 -20.20 18.30 4.93
C THR A 642 -20.48 17.51 6.20
N VAL A 643 -19.46 16.88 6.77
CA VAL A 643 -19.60 15.94 7.88
C VAL A 643 -18.53 16.22 8.93
N THR A 644 -18.89 16.15 10.22
CA THR A 644 -17.92 16.26 11.32
C THR A 644 -16.95 15.08 11.34
N ALA A 645 -15.77 15.24 11.98
CA ALA A 645 -14.72 14.22 11.93
C ALA A 645 -15.10 12.89 12.63
N ASP A 646 -16.06 12.94 13.55
CA ASP A 646 -16.67 11.75 14.17
C ASP A 646 -17.68 11.04 13.26
N GLY A 647 -18.06 11.64 12.14
CA GLY A 647 -19.05 11.10 11.21
C GLY A 647 -20.48 11.21 11.69
N LEU A 648 -20.78 11.92 12.79
CA LEU A 648 -22.09 11.87 13.46
C LEU A 648 -23.03 13.00 13.07
N THR A 649 -22.51 14.13 12.56
CA THR A 649 -23.30 15.27 12.12
C THR A 649 -23.06 15.54 10.65
N MET A 650 -24.11 15.63 9.85
CA MET A 650 -24.05 16.05 8.45
C MET A 650 -24.85 17.34 8.26
N ILE A 651 -24.24 18.31 7.61
CA ILE A 651 -24.91 19.52 7.11
C ILE A 651 -24.87 19.47 5.59
N PHE A 652 -26.00 19.78 4.94
CA PHE A 652 -26.08 19.81 3.49
C PHE A 652 -27.01 20.93 3.03
N SER A 653 -26.98 21.25 1.73
CA SER A 653 -27.84 22.30 1.17
C SER A 653 -29.01 21.70 0.40
N SER A 654 -30.17 22.34 0.50
CA SER A 654 -31.38 21.93 -0.21
C SER A 654 -32.20 23.15 -0.63
N TYR A 655 -32.95 23.03 -1.72
CA TYR A 655 -33.84 24.08 -2.18
C TYR A 655 -35.04 24.25 -1.22
N SER A 656 -35.27 25.49 -0.80
CA SER A 656 -36.27 25.87 0.22
C SER A 656 -37.71 25.52 -0.16
N GLN A 657 -37.98 25.39 -1.46
CA GLN A 657 -39.29 25.07 -2.03
C GLN A 657 -39.66 23.59 -1.92
N VAL A 658 -38.70 22.75 -1.52
CA VAL A 658 -38.80 21.27 -1.59
C VAL A 658 -38.94 20.66 -0.20
N ARG A 659 -38.32 21.26 0.83
CA ARG A 659 -38.41 20.81 2.22
C ARG A 659 -39.28 21.77 3.05
N GLU A 660 -40.29 21.22 3.70
CA GLU A 660 -41.22 21.98 4.55
C GLU A 660 -40.44 22.69 5.67
N GLY A 661 -40.66 24.00 5.84
CA GLY A 661 -39.93 24.83 6.80
C GLY A 661 -38.71 25.57 6.24
N GLY A 662 -38.46 25.52 4.93
CA GLY A 662 -37.46 26.35 4.26
C GLY A 662 -37.75 27.86 4.33
N ILE A 663 -36.70 28.68 4.29
CA ILE A 663 -36.70 30.14 4.46
C ILE A 663 -36.29 30.84 3.16
N GLY A 664 -35.25 30.33 2.47
CA GLY A 664 -34.49 31.01 1.43
C GLY A 664 -34.87 30.74 -0.02
N ASP A 665 -33.85 30.79 -0.88
CA ASP A 665 -33.82 30.13 -2.19
C ASP A 665 -33.13 28.75 -2.06
N ARG A 666 -32.06 28.69 -1.27
CA ARG A 666 -31.47 27.47 -0.69
C ARG A 666 -31.21 27.69 0.78
N ASP A 667 -31.42 26.64 1.54
CA ASP A 667 -31.17 26.60 2.96
C ASP A 667 -30.18 25.50 3.31
N LEU A 668 -29.47 25.69 4.42
CA LEU A 668 -28.68 24.65 5.06
C LEU A 668 -29.55 23.85 6.03
N TRP A 669 -29.42 22.52 5.93
CA TRP A 669 -30.12 21.53 6.72
C TRP A 669 -29.12 20.66 7.46
N ILE A 670 -29.52 20.13 8.61
CA ILE A 670 -28.67 19.31 9.47
C ILE A 670 -29.38 18.00 9.82
N THR A 671 -28.61 16.91 9.89
CA THR A 671 -29.03 15.62 10.44
C THR A 671 -27.92 15.02 11.28
N GLU A 672 -28.29 14.19 12.23
CA GLU A 672 -27.43 13.58 13.24
C GLU A 672 -27.73 12.08 13.33
N ARG A 673 -26.76 11.30 13.77
CA ARG A 673 -26.89 9.85 14.00
C ARG A 673 -26.10 9.41 15.22
N ASP A 674 -26.49 8.27 15.78
CA ASP A 674 -25.91 7.75 17.03
C ASP A 674 -24.52 7.14 16.85
N SER A 675 -24.23 6.57 15.67
CA SER A 675 -22.92 6.00 15.31
C SER A 675 -22.65 6.10 13.80
N PRO A 676 -21.40 5.96 13.33
CA PRO A 676 -21.08 5.98 11.90
C PRO A 676 -21.76 4.89 11.04
N GLU A 677 -22.24 3.82 11.67
CA GLU A 677 -22.94 2.70 11.06
C GLU A 677 -24.47 2.83 11.16
N SER A 678 -24.96 3.77 11.96
CA SER A 678 -26.38 4.03 12.12
C SER A 678 -26.93 4.81 10.92
N GLU A 679 -28.21 4.60 10.61
CA GLU A 679 -28.93 5.41 9.64
C GLU A 679 -28.97 6.89 10.10
N TRP A 680 -28.98 7.81 9.15
CA TRP A 680 -29.12 9.23 9.42
C TRP A 680 -30.50 9.55 10.01
N GLY A 681 -30.54 10.35 11.06
CA GLY A 681 -31.77 10.76 11.72
C GLY A 681 -32.57 11.79 10.92
N ASN A 682 -33.59 12.35 11.60
CA ASN A 682 -34.48 13.34 11.01
C ASN A 682 -33.74 14.62 10.61
N VAL A 683 -33.92 15.04 9.36
CA VAL A 683 -33.37 16.30 8.84
C VAL A 683 -34.14 17.49 9.40
N ARG A 684 -33.44 18.49 9.93
CA ARG A 684 -34.01 19.76 10.41
C ARG A 684 -33.35 20.97 9.75
N ASN A 685 -34.11 22.04 9.56
CA ASN A 685 -33.58 23.31 9.04
C ASN A 685 -32.68 23.97 10.10
N LEU A 686 -31.55 24.57 9.71
CA LEU A 686 -30.67 25.29 10.65
C LEU A 686 -31.26 26.61 11.19
N GLY A 687 -32.44 27.00 10.72
CA GLY A 687 -33.25 28.09 11.26
C GLY A 687 -32.85 29.48 10.77
N ALA A 688 -33.67 30.46 11.11
CA ALA A 688 -33.55 31.85 10.63
C ALA A 688 -32.32 32.62 11.15
N ALA A 689 -31.55 32.04 12.08
CA ALA A 689 -30.28 32.59 12.52
C ALA A 689 -29.18 32.40 11.46
N ILE A 690 -29.23 31.28 10.73
CA ILE A 690 -28.28 30.96 9.65
C ILE A 690 -28.92 31.24 8.29
N ASN A 691 -30.10 30.68 8.05
CA ASN A 691 -30.80 30.76 6.77
C ASN A 691 -31.55 32.09 6.63
N THR A 692 -31.51 32.66 5.43
CA THR A 692 -32.12 33.95 5.08
C THR A 692 -33.00 33.79 3.82
N PRO A 693 -33.76 34.80 3.37
CA PRO A 693 -34.49 34.76 2.09
C PRO A 693 -33.59 34.69 0.82
N ARG A 694 -32.35 34.25 0.94
CA ARG A 694 -31.30 34.25 -0.09
C ARG A 694 -30.75 32.83 -0.24
N LYS A 695 -29.65 32.67 -0.97
CA LYS A 695 -29.01 31.37 -1.17
C LYS A 695 -27.99 31.16 -0.05
N GLU A 696 -28.22 30.21 0.83
CA GLU A 696 -27.21 29.63 1.71
C GLU A 696 -26.81 28.25 1.16
N SER A 697 -25.51 28.05 0.89
CA SER A 697 -25.01 26.87 0.15
C SER A 697 -23.57 26.53 0.50
N HIS A 698 -23.08 25.37 0.04
CA HIS A 698 -21.70 24.90 0.22
C HIS A 698 -21.22 24.99 1.68
N PRO A 699 -21.89 24.29 2.63
CA PRO A 699 -21.44 24.26 4.01
C PRO A 699 -20.10 23.53 4.13
N ALA A 700 -19.24 23.99 5.03
CA ALA A 700 -17.98 23.37 5.43
C ALA A 700 -17.87 23.45 6.96
N ILE A 701 -17.96 22.29 7.62
CA ILE A 701 -17.85 22.18 9.07
C ILE A 701 -16.47 21.65 9.45
N ASN A 702 -15.86 22.20 10.50
CA ASN A 702 -14.58 21.70 11.00
C ASN A 702 -14.76 20.40 11.81
N GLY A 703 -13.65 19.79 12.23
CA GLY A 703 -13.64 18.43 12.77
C GLY A 703 -14.44 18.24 14.05
N ASP A 704 -14.43 19.23 14.95
CA ASP A 704 -15.15 19.21 16.23
C ASP A 704 -16.57 19.78 16.15
N GLY A 705 -16.99 20.25 14.96
CA GLY A 705 -18.32 20.78 14.73
C GLY A 705 -18.56 22.21 15.26
N THR A 706 -17.54 22.93 15.71
CA THR A 706 -17.70 24.26 16.34
C THR A 706 -17.63 25.44 15.38
N LEU A 707 -17.13 25.24 14.15
CA LEU A 707 -17.00 26.26 13.11
C LEU A 707 -17.70 25.78 11.83
N LEU A 708 -18.59 26.62 11.31
CA LEU A 708 -19.26 26.42 10.02
C LEU A 708 -18.95 27.60 9.10
N ILE A 709 -18.39 27.32 7.93
CA ILE A 709 -18.19 28.27 6.84
C ILE A 709 -19.15 27.88 5.71
N PHE A 710 -19.78 28.86 5.07
CA PHE A 710 -20.71 28.60 3.96
C PHE A 710 -20.76 29.76 2.97
N ALA A 711 -21.19 29.50 1.74
CA ALA A 711 -21.34 30.50 0.70
C ALA A 711 -22.77 31.10 0.69
N SER A 712 -22.88 32.43 0.64
CA SER A 712 -24.17 33.12 0.59
C SER A 712 -24.16 34.41 -0.22
N ASN A 713 -25.27 34.72 -0.88
CA ASN A 713 -25.54 36.01 -1.54
C ASN A 713 -26.46 36.92 -0.68
N ARG A 714 -26.39 36.77 0.65
CA ARG A 714 -27.13 37.64 1.58
C ARG A 714 -26.70 39.11 1.48
N PRO A 715 -27.56 40.06 1.88
CA PRO A 715 -27.19 41.47 1.89
C PRO A 715 -25.90 41.73 2.67
N HIS A 716 -25.15 42.74 2.25
CA HIS A 716 -23.85 43.15 2.80
C HIS A 716 -22.64 42.29 2.41
N GLY A 717 -22.79 41.36 1.47
CA GLY A 717 -21.68 40.74 0.75
C GLY A 717 -20.91 41.70 -0.18
N VAL A 718 -19.76 41.25 -0.70
CA VAL A 718 -18.88 42.02 -1.59
C VAL A 718 -19.18 41.73 -3.05
N GLY A 719 -19.39 40.45 -3.38
CA GLY A 719 -19.49 39.93 -4.73
C GLY A 719 -20.81 39.20 -5.03
N GLY A 720 -20.71 38.12 -5.79
CA GLY A 720 -21.85 37.27 -6.14
C GLY A 720 -22.25 36.36 -4.99
N LEU A 721 -21.53 35.24 -4.85
CA LEU A 721 -21.48 34.48 -3.61
C LEU A 721 -20.26 34.93 -2.81
N ASP A 722 -20.44 35.12 -1.51
CA ASP A 722 -19.37 35.40 -0.56
C ASP A 722 -19.33 34.31 0.52
N LEU A 723 -18.17 34.11 1.14
CA LEU A 723 -17.99 33.19 2.26
C LEU A 723 -18.30 33.88 3.60
N TRP A 724 -19.16 33.22 4.38
CA TRP A 724 -19.60 33.63 5.72
C TRP A 724 -19.24 32.54 6.72
N SER A 725 -18.90 32.93 7.95
CA SER A 725 -18.60 31.99 9.04
C SER A 725 -19.49 32.22 10.25
N THR A 726 -19.87 31.14 10.92
CA THR A 726 -20.49 31.14 12.25
C THR A 726 -19.81 30.10 13.14
N SER A 727 -19.84 30.33 14.45
CA SER A 727 -19.29 29.42 15.45
C SER A 727 -20.28 29.11 16.57
N ARG A 728 -20.01 28.05 17.33
CA ARG A 728 -20.74 27.64 18.54
C ARG A 728 -19.80 27.04 19.57
N GLU A 729 -20.20 27.01 20.84
CA GLU A 729 -19.34 26.51 21.94
C GLU A 729 -19.21 24.97 21.97
N SER A 730 -20.22 24.24 21.47
CA SER A 730 -20.25 22.78 21.39
C SER A 730 -21.31 22.34 20.37
N ASN A 731 -21.38 21.03 20.07
CA ASN A 731 -22.36 20.50 19.11
C ASN A 731 -23.84 20.74 19.49
N ASP A 732 -24.12 20.93 20.78
CA ASP A 732 -25.47 21.20 21.30
C ASP A 732 -25.75 22.70 21.48
N ALA A 733 -24.76 23.56 21.30
CA ALA A 733 -24.89 25.00 21.47
C ALA A 733 -25.48 25.67 20.22
N ASP A 734 -26.18 26.78 20.43
CA ASP A 734 -26.70 27.61 19.34
C ASP A 734 -25.55 28.25 18.54
N TRP A 735 -25.76 28.34 17.23
CA TRP A 735 -24.85 29.07 16.33
C TRP A 735 -24.91 30.57 16.59
N THR A 736 -23.75 31.21 16.52
CA THR A 736 -23.64 32.67 16.55
C THR A 736 -24.14 33.30 15.24
N ALA A 737 -24.37 34.61 15.25
CA ALA A 737 -24.76 35.33 14.03
C ALA A 737 -23.62 35.24 12.98
N PRO A 738 -23.90 34.81 11.73
CA PRO A 738 -22.87 34.67 10.71
C PRO A 738 -22.17 35.99 10.39
N GLN A 739 -20.85 35.93 10.24
CA GLN A 739 -19.97 37.05 9.92
C GLN A 739 -19.35 36.85 8.53
N LEU A 740 -19.27 37.92 7.76
CA LEU A 740 -18.62 37.92 6.45
C LEU A 740 -17.10 37.72 6.66
N LEU A 741 -16.49 36.79 5.93
CA LEU A 741 -15.02 36.64 5.96
C LEU A 741 -14.31 37.89 5.41
N SER A 742 -13.06 38.08 5.82
CA SER A 742 -12.28 39.29 5.53
C SER A 742 -12.17 39.57 4.02
N SER A 743 -11.86 40.82 3.68
CA SER A 743 -11.67 41.27 2.29
C SER A 743 -10.47 40.63 1.57
N ASN A 744 -9.64 39.86 2.29
CA ASN A 744 -8.59 39.04 1.69
C ASN A 744 -9.19 37.80 1.00
N ILE A 745 -10.30 37.28 1.55
CA ILE A 745 -11.00 36.12 1.03
C ILE A 745 -12.08 36.56 0.05
N ASN A 746 -13.01 37.40 0.48
CA ASN A 746 -14.15 37.85 -0.33
C ASN A 746 -13.78 39.02 -1.24
N THR A 747 -14.05 38.86 -2.53
CA THR A 747 -13.74 39.85 -3.57
C THR A 747 -15.01 40.27 -4.32
N LYS A 748 -14.87 40.99 -5.44
CA LYS A 748 -16.02 41.25 -6.33
C LYS A 748 -16.41 40.04 -7.17
N ALA A 749 -15.54 39.02 -7.22
CA ALA A 749 -15.82 37.75 -7.86
C ALA A 749 -16.81 36.93 -7.01
N SER A 750 -17.06 35.70 -7.40
CA SER A 750 -17.74 34.73 -6.53
C SER A 750 -16.69 33.91 -5.80
N GLU A 751 -16.85 33.79 -4.49
CA GLU A 751 -16.16 32.83 -3.65
C GLU A 751 -17.16 31.79 -3.13
N SER A 752 -16.88 30.52 -3.40
CA SER A 752 -17.79 29.41 -3.07
C SER A 752 -17.00 28.16 -2.73
N ASN A 753 -17.73 27.07 -2.45
CA ASN A 753 -17.16 25.75 -2.20
C ASN A 753 -16.04 25.76 -1.13
N PRO A 754 -16.27 26.35 0.06
CA PRO A 754 -15.29 26.31 1.12
C PRO A 754 -15.08 24.86 1.57
N GLU A 755 -13.88 24.59 2.05
CA GLU A 755 -13.50 23.37 2.75
C GLU A 755 -12.51 23.76 3.84
N VAL A 756 -12.83 23.42 5.09
CA VAL A 756 -12.04 23.83 6.25
C VAL A 756 -11.39 22.61 6.89
N SER A 757 -10.09 22.72 7.21
CA SER A 757 -9.38 21.63 7.89
C SER A 757 -9.98 21.33 9.26
N ALA A 758 -9.75 20.12 9.75
CA ALA A 758 -10.32 19.65 11.02
C ALA A 758 -10.00 20.58 12.21
N ASP A 759 -8.80 21.17 12.22
CA ASP A 759 -8.33 22.14 13.23
C ASP A 759 -8.87 23.57 13.03
N GLY A 760 -9.57 23.85 11.92
CA GLY A 760 -10.09 25.16 11.58
C GLY A 760 -9.04 26.17 11.10
N LEU A 761 -7.79 25.77 10.80
CA LEU A 761 -6.68 26.68 10.52
C LEU A 761 -6.31 26.81 9.04
N THR A 762 -6.83 25.93 8.18
CA THR A 762 -6.65 25.97 6.73
C THR A 762 -8.01 26.01 6.04
N LEU A 763 -8.15 26.89 5.05
CA LEU A 763 -9.36 27.04 4.23
C LEU A 763 -8.98 26.85 2.77
N TYR A 764 -9.57 25.85 2.13
CA TYR A 764 -9.63 25.73 0.68
C TYR A 764 -10.96 26.29 0.18
N PHE A 765 -10.97 26.90 -0.99
CA PHE A 765 -12.21 27.41 -1.61
C PHE A 765 -12.04 27.59 -3.11
N ALA A 766 -13.15 27.66 -3.84
CA ALA A 766 -13.17 27.96 -5.27
C ALA A 766 -13.48 29.44 -5.51
N SER A 767 -12.82 30.05 -6.50
CA SER A 767 -13.11 31.43 -6.91
C SER A 767 -12.90 31.63 -8.40
N ASN A 768 -13.72 32.49 -9.00
CA ASN A 768 -13.58 32.95 -10.39
C ASN A 768 -12.96 34.36 -10.49
N ARG A 769 -12.06 34.67 -9.57
CA ARG A 769 -11.32 35.95 -9.55
C ARG A 769 -10.31 36.03 -10.70
N ASP A 770 -10.04 37.25 -11.16
CA ASP A 770 -9.04 37.50 -12.19
C ASP A 770 -7.66 36.94 -11.78
N GLY A 771 -6.95 36.31 -12.73
CA GLY A 771 -5.62 35.72 -12.52
C GLY A 771 -5.61 34.22 -12.24
N GLY A 772 -6.78 33.56 -12.22
CA GLY A 772 -6.93 32.10 -12.27
C GLY A 772 -6.63 31.49 -13.65
N PHE A 773 -6.72 30.16 -13.74
CA PHE A 773 -6.46 29.41 -14.98
C PHE A 773 -7.75 29.13 -15.77
N GLY A 774 -8.89 28.98 -15.10
CA GLY A 774 -10.16 28.53 -15.67
C GLY A 774 -11.36 29.40 -15.28
N ASP A 775 -12.55 28.80 -15.22
CA ASP A 775 -13.78 29.48 -14.78
C ASP A 775 -13.79 29.64 -13.25
N PHE A 776 -13.79 28.52 -12.53
CA PHE A 776 -13.48 28.48 -11.10
C PHE A 776 -12.13 27.79 -10.91
N ASP A 777 -11.32 28.36 -10.03
CA ASP A 777 -10.03 27.83 -9.61
C ASP A 777 -10.00 27.62 -8.09
N LEU A 778 -9.22 26.63 -7.65
CA LEU A 778 -8.98 26.33 -6.25
C LEU A 778 -7.91 27.26 -5.64
N TYR A 779 -8.23 27.85 -4.51
CA TYR A 779 -7.37 28.67 -3.68
C TYR A 779 -7.26 28.07 -2.29
N PHE A 780 -6.19 28.39 -1.57
CA PHE A 780 -6.11 28.11 -0.13
C PHE A 780 -5.59 29.30 0.67
N ALA A 781 -6.05 29.41 1.91
CA ALA A 781 -5.58 30.39 2.89
C ALA A 781 -5.33 29.71 4.24
N ARG A 782 -4.45 30.30 5.06
CA ARG A 782 -4.14 29.85 6.42
C ARG A 782 -4.43 30.95 7.42
N ARG A 783 -4.47 30.57 8.69
CA ARG A 783 -4.48 31.49 9.83
C ARG A 783 -3.78 30.86 11.02
N MET A 784 -3.26 31.70 11.91
CA MET A 784 -2.49 31.23 13.07
C MET A 784 -3.36 30.64 14.18
N THR A 785 -4.59 31.12 14.35
CA THR A 785 -5.55 30.65 15.35
C THR A 785 -6.97 30.73 14.79
N THR A 786 -7.93 30.06 15.43
CA THR A 786 -9.34 30.10 15.01
C THR A 786 -10.01 31.47 15.18
N GLU A 787 -9.40 32.37 15.94
CA GLU A 787 -9.83 33.78 16.11
C GLU A 787 -9.10 34.75 15.18
N ALA A 788 -7.98 34.34 14.59
CA ALA A 788 -7.22 35.19 13.68
C ALA A 788 -7.93 35.36 12.32
N GLU A 789 -7.68 36.49 11.67
CA GLU A 789 -8.09 36.69 10.28
C GLU A 789 -7.35 35.72 9.34
N TRP A 790 -7.99 35.37 8.23
CA TRP A 790 -7.36 34.60 7.17
C TRP A 790 -6.30 35.43 6.43
N ASP A 791 -5.16 34.77 6.18
CA ASP A 791 -4.10 35.29 5.33
C ASP A 791 -4.57 35.49 3.88
N SER A 792 -3.74 36.17 3.08
CA SER A 792 -4.01 36.31 1.65
C SER A 792 -4.02 34.93 0.97
N PRO A 793 -5.06 34.61 0.19
CA PRO A 793 -5.20 33.31 -0.43
C PRO A 793 -4.17 33.10 -1.54
N VAL A 794 -3.70 31.87 -1.65
CA VAL A 794 -2.74 31.41 -2.65
C VAL A 794 -3.50 30.57 -3.68
N LEU A 795 -3.37 30.94 -4.96
CA LEU A 795 -3.86 30.13 -6.09
C LEU A 795 -3.08 28.81 -6.12
N LEU A 796 -3.78 27.68 -6.12
CA LEU A 796 -3.10 26.39 -6.27
C LEU A 796 -2.57 26.26 -7.71
N SER A 797 -1.30 25.91 -7.86
CA SER A 797 -0.64 25.90 -9.16
C SER A 797 -1.14 24.75 -10.05
N LEU A 798 -0.89 24.87 -11.35
CA LEU A 798 -1.00 23.72 -12.25
C LEU A 798 -0.14 22.55 -11.74
N PRO A 799 -0.57 21.29 -11.89
CA PRO A 799 -1.81 20.86 -12.56
C PRO A 799 -2.98 20.61 -11.59
N LEU A 800 -2.93 21.15 -10.37
CA LEU A 800 -4.07 21.04 -9.46
C LEU A 800 -5.24 21.87 -9.96
N ASN A 801 -4.99 23.12 -10.37
CA ASN A 801 -5.88 23.84 -11.27
C ASN A 801 -5.56 23.53 -12.73
N SER A 802 -6.45 23.93 -13.64
CA SER A 802 -6.38 23.70 -15.07
C SER A 802 -7.16 24.80 -15.82
N PRO A 803 -7.08 24.89 -17.15
CA PRO A 803 -7.96 25.77 -17.93
C PRO A 803 -9.46 25.42 -17.87
N ALA A 804 -9.83 24.31 -17.21
CA ALA A 804 -11.20 23.87 -17.04
C ALA A 804 -11.80 24.44 -15.74
N LEU A 805 -13.02 24.03 -15.41
CA LEU A 805 -13.58 24.31 -14.08
C LEU A 805 -12.92 23.38 -13.07
N ASP A 806 -12.37 23.93 -11.99
CA ASP A 806 -11.79 23.23 -10.85
C ASP A 806 -12.38 23.79 -9.55
N SER A 807 -13.14 22.96 -8.84
CA SER A 807 -13.94 23.43 -7.71
C SER A 807 -14.19 22.32 -6.70
N GLU A 808 -14.95 22.63 -5.65
CA GLU A 808 -15.48 21.63 -4.71
C GLU A 808 -14.39 20.77 -4.03
N PRO A 809 -13.39 21.41 -3.39
CA PRO A 809 -12.35 20.69 -2.67
C PRO A 809 -12.93 19.93 -1.47
N ALA A 810 -12.35 18.76 -1.20
CA ALA A 810 -12.67 17.90 -0.07
C ALA A 810 -11.36 17.34 0.49
N LEU A 811 -11.06 17.65 1.75
CA LEU A 811 -9.75 17.42 2.35
C LEU A 811 -9.85 16.32 3.41
N THR A 812 -8.91 15.37 3.40
CA THR A 812 -8.80 14.41 4.51
C THR A 812 -8.36 15.10 5.80
N ALA A 813 -8.70 14.52 6.95
CA ALA A 813 -8.35 15.11 8.25
C ALA A 813 -6.83 15.26 8.47
N ASP A 814 -6.03 14.36 7.91
CA ASP A 814 -4.55 14.44 7.89
C ASP A 814 -4.01 15.47 6.88
N GLN A 815 -4.90 16.08 6.10
CA GLN A 815 -4.63 17.01 5.02
C GLN A 815 -3.70 16.46 3.93
N ARG A 816 -3.61 15.13 3.77
CA ARG A 816 -2.73 14.48 2.78
C ARG A 816 -3.42 14.12 1.48
N THR A 817 -4.74 14.11 1.45
CA THR A 817 -5.53 13.80 0.24
C THR A 817 -6.56 14.89 0.00
N LEU A 818 -6.59 15.37 -1.24
CA LEU A 818 -7.54 16.35 -1.74
C LEU A 818 -8.33 15.71 -2.87
N VAL A 819 -9.64 15.51 -2.65
CA VAL A 819 -10.57 15.20 -3.73
C VAL A 819 -11.21 16.50 -4.18
N PHE A 820 -11.43 16.68 -5.47
CA PHE A 820 -12.07 17.88 -6.00
C PHE A 820 -12.78 17.58 -7.32
N THR A 821 -13.69 18.46 -7.71
CA THR A 821 -14.48 18.33 -8.93
C THR A 821 -13.84 19.09 -10.07
N SER A 822 -13.72 18.45 -11.23
CA SER A 822 -13.17 19.09 -12.42
C SER A 822 -13.85 18.67 -13.71
N THR A 823 -13.93 19.60 -14.66
CA THR A 823 -14.32 19.32 -16.05
C THR A 823 -13.10 19.18 -16.98
N ARG A 824 -11.91 18.94 -16.41
CA ARG A 824 -10.68 18.72 -17.19
C ARG A 824 -10.78 17.48 -18.07
N SER A 825 -10.03 17.48 -19.17
CA SER A 825 -9.93 16.33 -20.06
C SER A 825 -9.36 15.08 -19.36
N GLY A 826 -9.85 13.90 -19.71
CA GLY A 826 -9.45 12.62 -19.09
C GLY A 826 -10.47 12.06 -18.08
N GLY A 827 -11.61 12.74 -17.94
CA GLY A 827 -12.79 12.28 -17.23
C GLY A 827 -13.77 11.44 -18.07
N TYR A 828 -14.87 11.00 -17.45
CA TYR A 828 -15.91 10.16 -18.04
C TYR A 828 -17.15 10.95 -18.49
N GLY A 829 -17.29 12.20 -18.04
CA GLY A 829 -18.50 13.01 -18.25
C GLY A 829 -18.25 14.50 -18.02
N GLY A 830 -19.33 15.25 -17.74
CA GLY A 830 -19.29 16.70 -17.53
C GLY A 830 -18.36 17.10 -16.38
N ARG A 831 -18.83 16.96 -15.15
CA ARG A 831 -18.05 17.10 -13.91
C ARG A 831 -17.65 15.72 -13.39
N ASP A 832 -16.37 15.55 -13.09
CA ASP A 832 -15.85 14.32 -12.52
C ASP A 832 -15.09 14.58 -11.22
N LEU A 833 -14.99 13.56 -10.37
CA LEU A 833 -14.18 13.57 -9.16
C LEU A 833 -12.72 13.20 -9.47
N TRP A 834 -11.80 14.03 -8.99
CA TRP A 834 -10.36 13.88 -9.12
C TRP A 834 -9.71 13.87 -7.74
N VAL A 835 -8.59 13.17 -7.61
CA VAL A 835 -7.84 13.05 -6.35
C VAL A 835 -6.39 13.45 -6.52
N SER A 836 -5.85 14.17 -5.55
CA SER A 836 -4.44 14.51 -5.43
C SER A 836 -3.94 14.22 -4.02
N HIS A 837 -2.67 13.86 -3.91
CA HIS A 837 -2.03 13.48 -2.65
C HIS A 837 -0.81 14.32 -2.34
N ARG A 838 -0.47 14.45 -1.06
CA ARG A 838 0.80 15.01 -0.60
C ARG A 838 1.27 14.31 0.68
N PRO A 839 2.58 14.08 0.87
CA PRO A 839 3.10 13.47 2.10
C PRO A 839 2.91 14.32 3.35
N SER A 840 2.97 15.65 3.20
CA SER A 840 2.79 16.63 4.27
C SER A 840 2.25 17.95 3.73
N ASP A 841 1.86 18.85 4.64
CA ASP A 841 1.36 20.20 4.33
C ASP A 841 2.43 21.15 3.77
N GLN A 842 3.70 20.73 3.77
CA GLN A 842 4.84 21.43 3.15
C GLN A 842 5.16 20.93 1.74
N ASN A 843 4.58 19.79 1.33
CA ASN A 843 4.76 19.26 -0.03
C ASN A 843 3.70 19.84 -0.98
N PRO A 844 4.04 20.06 -2.26
CA PRO A 844 3.03 20.34 -3.27
C PRO A 844 2.08 19.15 -3.43
N TRP A 845 0.86 19.45 -3.83
CA TRP A 845 -0.12 18.45 -4.25
C TRP A 845 0.39 17.70 -5.49
N SER A 846 0.17 16.38 -5.54
CA SER A 846 0.47 15.56 -6.72
C SER A 846 -0.43 15.95 -7.90
N VAL A 847 -0.11 15.45 -9.08
CA VAL A 847 -1.00 15.62 -10.22
C VAL A 847 -2.33 14.91 -9.97
N PRO A 848 -3.46 15.57 -10.24
CA PRO A 848 -4.76 14.96 -10.00
C PRO A 848 -5.02 13.75 -10.89
N LEU A 849 -5.52 12.67 -10.27
CA LEU A 849 -5.93 11.44 -10.92
C LEU A 849 -7.46 11.33 -10.90
N ASN A 850 -8.05 10.89 -12.01
CA ASN A 850 -9.50 10.66 -12.08
C ASN A 850 -9.86 9.42 -11.23
N LEU A 851 -10.93 9.50 -10.43
CA LEU A 851 -11.35 8.42 -9.52
C LEU A 851 -11.95 7.17 -10.21
N GLY A 852 -12.00 7.14 -11.55
CA GLY A 852 -12.32 5.95 -12.32
C GLY A 852 -13.83 5.71 -12.51
N PRO A 853 -14.20 4.71 -13.31
CA PRO A 853 -15.55 4.57 -13.88
C PRO A 853 -16.61 4.06 -12.91
N GLU A 854 -16.21 3.55 -11.73
CA GLU A 854 -17.16 3.18 -10.67
C GLU A 854 -17.77 4.42 -10.02
N LEU A 855 -16.94 5.46 -9.88
CA LEU A 855 -17.32 6.73 -9.26
C LEU A 855 -17.66 7.80 -10.26
N ASN A 856 -17.03 7.84 -11.43
CA ASN A 856 -17.26 8.82 -12.48
C ASN A 856 -18.00 8.19 -13.66
N THR A 857 -19.04 8.85 -14.16
CA THR A 857 -19.89 8.39 -15.27
C THR A 857 -20.00 9.48 -16.34
N ALA A 858 -20.83 9.27 -17.36
CA ALA A 858 -21.17 10.34 -18.31
C ALA A 858 -22.00 11.48 -17.68
N SER A 859 -22.47 11.28 -16.45
CA SER A 859 -23.24 12.25 -15.66
C SER A 859 -22.30 13.16 -14.85
N ASP A 860 -22.84 14.15 -14.15
CA ASP A 860 -22.06 15.03 -13.27
C ASP A 860 -21.88 14.38 -11.89
N GLU A 861 -20.63 14.21 -11.49
CA GLU A 861 -20.21 13.87 -10.13
C GLU A 861 -19.45 15.01 -9.46
N SER A 862 -19.86 15.32 -8.23
CA SER A 862 -19.53 16.57 -7.57
C SER A 862 -19.57 16.45 -6.05
N HIS A 863 -19.09 17.49 -5.34
CA HIS A 863 -19.29 17.67 -3.90
C HIS A 863 -18.95 16.44 -3.04
N ALA A 864 -17.78 15.85 -3.26
CA ALA A 864 -17.30 14.76 -2.42
C ALA A 864 -17.05 15.23 -0.98
N VAL A 865 -17.25 14.33 -0.01
CA VAL A 865 -16.81 14.48 1.37
C VAL A 865 -16.22 13.15 1.83
N LEU A 866 -15.04 13.21 2.43
CA LEU A 866 -14.29 12.05 2.90
C LEU A 866 -14.51 11.88 4.39
N MET A 867 -15.09 10.75 4.80
CA MET A 867 -15.28 10.45 6.22
C MET A 867 -13.97 9.99 6.85
N PRO A 868 -13.38 10.72 7.82
CA PRO A 868 -12.01 10.48 8.29
C PRO A 868 -11.71 9.11 8.92
N LYS A 869 -12.74 8.33 9.29
CA LYS A 869 -12.59 7.08 10.08
C LYS A 869 -13.20 5.83 9.44
N SER A 870 -13.84 5.92 8.28
CA SER A 870 -14.73 4.85 7.80
C SER A 870 -14.47 4.39 6.36
N HIS A 871 -13.37 4.80 5.73
CA HIS A 871 -13.10 4.49 4.32
C HIS A 871 -14.26 4.86 3.38
N THR A 872 -15.12 5.80 3.81
CA THR A 872 -16.38 6.08 3.14
C THR A 872 -16.33 7.48 2.54
N MET A 873 -16.85 7.60 1.32
CA MET A 873 -17.05 8.88 0.66
C MET A 873 -18.54 9.07 0.40
N ILE A 874 -19.03 10.28 0.67
CA ILE A 874 -20.35 10.73 0.20
C ILE A 874 -20.09 11.72 -0.93
N PHE A 875 -20.84 11.66 -2.02
CA PHE A 875 -20.71 12.60 -3.13
C PHE A 875 -22.06 12.82 -3.78
N ALA A 876 -22.21 13.95 -4.49
CA ALA A 876 -23.40 14.25 -5.25
C ALA A 876 -23.24 13.72 -6.69
N SER A 877 -24.28 13.07 -7.21
CA SER A 877 -24.31 12.64 -8.61
C SER A 877 -25.70 12.85 -9.20
N ASP A 878 -25.78 13.21 -10.49
CA ASP A 878 -27.04 13.21 -11.23
C ASP A 878 -27.29 11.90 -11.97
N ARG A 879 -26.47 10.87 -11.72
CA ARG A 879 -26.75 9.50 -12.15
C ARG A 879 -28.05 9.01 -11.52
N ARG A 880 -28.91 8.39 -12.34
CA ARG A 880 -30.19 7.84 -11.87
C ARG A 880 -30.04 6.40 -11.42
N LEU A 881 -30.39 6.11 -10.17
CA LEU A 881 -30.33 4.77 -9.58
C LEU A 881 -31.73 4.13 -9.38
N ASP A 882 -32.78 4.74 -9.91
CA ASP A 882 -34.16 4.51 -9.49
C ASP A 882 -35.17 4.43 -10.65
N THR A 883 -36.47 4.61 -10.35
CA THR A 883 -37.58 4.54 -11.33
C THR A 883 -38.62 5.68 -11.21
N ARG A 884 -38.23 6.85 -10.68
CA ARG A 884 -39.01 8.11 -10.78
C ARG A 884 -39.39 8.40 -12.25
N GLN A 885 -40.52 9.07 -12.47
CA GLN A 885 -40.93 9.57 -13.79
C GLN A 885 -39.79 10.36 -14.45
N ALA A 886 -39.30 9.90 -15.61
CA ALA A 886 -37.96 10.23 -16.11
C ALA A 886 -37.67 11.68 -16.58
N GLY A 887 -38.46 12.70 -16.20
CA GLY A 887 -38.47 14.04 -16.82
C GLY A 887 -37.77 15.20 -16.09
N ILE A 888 -37.21 14.99 -14.90
CA ILE A 888 -36.70 16.05 -14.00
C ILE A 888 -35.23 15.75 -13.59
N PRO A 889 -34.30 16.73 -13.53
CA PRO A 889 -32.88 16.48 -13.25
C PRO A 889 -32.51 16.59 -11.75
N ASN A 890 -31.96 15.51 -11.19
CA ASN A 890 -31.50 15.44 -9.80
C ASN A 890 -30.04 15.90 -9.64
N LEU A 891 -29.63 16.21 -8.41
CA LEU A 891 -28.44 15.59 -7.81
C LEU A 891 -29.03 14.74 -6.68
N ASP A 892 -28.48 13.56 -6.47
CA ASP A 892 -28.71 12.75 -5.29
C ASP A 892 -27.38 12.54 -4.56
N LEU A 893 -27.42 12.48 -3.23
CA LEU A 893 -26.28 12.12 -2.42
C LEU A 893 -26.12 10.60 -2.40
N LEU A 894 -24.95 10.14 -2.82
CA LEU A 894 -24.56 8.74 -2.88
C LEU A 894 -23.42 8.47 -1.90
N GLN A 895 -23.43 7.27 -1.33
CA GLN A 895 -22.38 6.79 -0.44
C GLN A 895 -21.62 5.64 -1.10
N THR A 896 -20.29 5.62 -0.95
CA THR A 896 -19.44 4.53 -1.43
C THR A 896 -18.36 4.22 -0.40
N HIS A 897 -17.89 2.98 -0.40
CA HIS A 897 -16.85 2.47 0.49
C HIS A 897 -15.60 2.11 -0.32
N ARG A 898 -14.44 2.53 0.17
CA ARG A 898 -13.15 2.19 -0.42
C ARG A 898 -12.86 0.72 -0.14
N ILE A 899 -12.69 -0.09 -1.20
CA ILE A 899 -12.41 -1.54 -1.13
C ILE A 899 -10.90 -1.81 -1.26
N SER A 900 -10.11 -0.83 -1.71
CA SER A 900 -8.66 -0.94 -1.91
C SER A 900 -7.90 0.18 -1.19
N GLU A 901 -6.65 -0.08 -0.79
CA GLU A 901 -5.69 0.96 -0.38
C GLU A 901 -5.39 1.95 -1.52
N ARG A 902 -5.59 1.55 -2.78
CA ARG A 902 -5.39 2.42 -3.95
C ARG A 902 -6.64 3.27 -4.19
N TRP A 903 -6.46 4.54 -4.59
CA TRP A 903 -7.57 5.47 -4.85
C TRP A 903 -8.15 5.39 -6.27
N THR A 904 -7.44 4.75 -7.21
CA THR A 904 -7.84 4.64 -8.63
C THR A 904 -7.61 3.23 -9.18
N THR A 905 -8.44 2.81 -10.13
CA THR A 905 -8.42 1.47 -10.75
C THR A 905 -7.30 1.23 -11.78
N PHE A 906 -6.33 2.13 -11.92
CA PHE A 906 -5.21 1.86 -12.82
C PHE A 906 -4.43 0.65 -12.31
N GLU A 907 -4.45 -0.42 -13.10
CA GLU A 907 -3.47 -1.50 -13.01
C GLU A 907 -2.08 -0.89 -13.00
N ASN A 908 -1.14 -1.55 -12.30
CA ASN A 908 0.23 -1.09 -12.10
C ASN A 908 0.78 -0.36 -13.36
N PRO A 909 1.03 0.97 -13.33
CA PRO A 909 1.58 1.67 -14.50
C PRO A 909 3.02 1.20 -14.85
N ALA A 910 3.62 0.34 -14.04
CA ALA A 910 4.81 -0.42 -14.42
C ALA A 910 4.53 -1.36 -15.61
N ALA A 911 3.31 -1.90 -15.75
CA ALA A 911 2.87 -2.64 -16.92
C ALA A 911 2.28 -1.68 -17.96
N LEU A 912 3.12 -0.82 -18.56
CA LEU A 912 2.72 -0.12 -19.79
C LEU A 912 2.26 -1.20 -20.79
N PRO A 913 1.01 -1.17 -21.27
CA PRO A 913 0.51 -2.24 -22.11
C PRO A 913 1.40 -2.34 -23.36
N LEU A 914 1.89 -3.56 -23.65
CA LEU A 914 2.50 -3.90 -24.94
C LEU A 914 1.38 -3.99 -26.00
N THR A 915 0.58 -2.93 -26.16
CA THR A 915 -0.49 -2.91 -27.15
C THR A 915 0.10 -2.62 -28.53
N PRO A 916 -0.36 -3.30 -29.60
CA PRO A 916 0.03 -2.96 -30.96
C PRO A 916 -0.38 -1.52 -31.28
N CYS A 917 0.47 -0.86 -32.09
CA CYS A 917 0.39 0.54 -32.49
C CYS A 917 -1.06 1.04 -32.64
N PRO A 918 -1.43 2.16 -31.99
CA PRO A 918 -2.76 2.76 -32.08
C PRO A 918 -3.20 2.95 -33.53
N LYS A 919 -4.42 2.53 -33.87
CA LYS A 919 -5.01 2.82 -35.19
C LYS A 919 -5.41 4.30 -35.24
N GLY A 920 -4.51 5.16 -35.70
CA GLY A 920 -4.74 6.61 -35.82
C GLY A 920 -3.58 7.33 -36.48
N THR A 921 -3.74 8.62 -36.78
CA THR A 921 -2.64 9.47 -37.25
C THR A 921 -1.93 10.02 -36.03
N ALA A 922 -0.60 9.87 -35.94
CA ALA A 922 0.18 10.44 -34.85
C ALA A 922 -0.03 11.97 -34.79
N PRO A 923 -0.06 12.58 -33.58
CA PRO A 923 -0.16 14.02 -33.44
C PRO A 923 0.93 14.71 -34.24
N THR A 924 0.58 15.82 -34.90
CA THR A 924 1.54 16.59 -35.68
C THR A 924 2.53 17.25 -34.72
N ALA A 925 3.83 17.13 -35.00
CA ALA A 925 4.86 17.76 -34.17
C ALA A 925 4.60 19.26 -34.05
N LEU A 926 4.66 19.78 -32.82
CA LEU A 926 4.55 21.22 -32.60
C LEU A 926 5.71 21.96 -33.29
N PRO A 927 5.42 23.10 -33.96
CA PRO A 927 6.47 23.99 -34.41
C PRO A 927 7.15 24.62 -33.20
N TRP A 928 8.48 24.62 -33.18
CA TRP A 928 9.27 25.26 -32.14
C TRP A 928 9.63 26.70 -32.54
N PRO A 929 9.54 27.70 -31.64
CA PRO A 929 9.16 27.61 -30.22
C PRO A 929 7.64 27.48 -29.99
N PHE A 930 7.24 26.99 -28.81
CA PHE A 930 5.83 26.86 -28.40
C PHE A 930 5.61 27.32 -26.95
N SER A 931 4.36 27.65 -26.62
CA SER A 931 3.91 28.15 -25.31
C SER A 931 3.62 27.01 -24.31
N PRO A 932 3.53 27.30 -22.99
CA PRO A 932 3.13 26.31 -21.99
C PRO A 932 1.78 25.63 -22.26
N THR A 933 0.79 26.38 -22.76
CA THR A 933 -0.53 25.82 -23.09
C THR A 933 -0.43 24.81 -24.23
N GLU A 934 0.29 25.16 -25.31
CA GLU A 934 0.52 24.24 -26.43
C GLU A 934 1.31 23.00 -25.99
N ALA A 935 2.28 23.16 -25.08
CA ALA A 935 3.06 22.05 -24.55
C ALA A 935 2.17 21.01 -23.84
N ILE A 936 1.26 21.44 -22.95
CA ILE A 936 0.35 20.56 -22.21
C ILE A 936 -0.61 19.85 -23.16
N GLU A 937 -1.24 20.60 -24.08
CA GLU A 937 -2.14 20.03 -25.09
C GLU A 937 -1.43 18.97 -25.93
N PHE A 938 -0.18 19.23 -26.31
CA PHE A 938 0.62 18.30 -27.09
C PHE A 938 1.00 17.05 -26.30
N GLN A 939 1.42 17.19 -25.04
CA GLN A 939 1.68 16.07 -24.14
C GLN A 939 0.44 15.18 -23.96
N GLN A 940 -0.73 15.79 -23.73
CA GLN A 940 -2.01 15.07 -23.61
C GLN A 940 -2.41 14.39 -24.93
N SER A 941 -2.23 15.04 -26.07
CA SER A 941 -2.52 14.46 -27.38
C SER A 941 -1.66 13.22 -27.66
N TRP A 942 -0.39 13.23 -27.26
CA TRP A 942 0.51 12.09 -27.36
C TRP A 942 0.21 10.98 -26.37
N ALA A 943 -0.16 11.33 -25.13
CA ALA A 943 -0.62 10.36 -24.13
C ALA A 943 -1.86 9.60 -24.63
N ASN A 944 -2.85 10.34 -25.14
CA ASN A 944 -4.07 9.79 -25.75
C ASN A 944 -3.76 8.95 -26.99
N TYR A 945 -2.88 9.44 -27.87
CA TYR A 945 -2.48 8.69 -29.06
C TYR A 945 -1.82 7.37 -28.66
N LEU A 946 -0.84 7.39 -27.76
CA LEU A 946 -0.09 6.22 -27.31
C LEU A 946 -0.88 5.31 -26.36
N GLN A 947 -2.05 5.75 -25.88
CA GLN A 947 -2.87 5.06 -24.86
C GLN A 947 -2.09 4.78 -23.58
N ILE A 948 -1.27 5.74 -23.17
CA ILE A 948 -0.48 5.72 -21.93
C ILE A 948 -0.86 6.94 -21.08
N PRO A 949 -0.67 6.89 -19.75
CA PRO A 949 -1.00 8.03 -18.91
C PRO A 949 -0.11 9.25 -19.24
N PHE A 950 -0.66 10.46 -19.21
CA PHE A 950 0.12 11.70 -19.39
C PHE A 950 1.26 11.82 -18.35
N GLU A 951 0.99 11.34 -17.14
CA GLU A 951 1.95 11.26 -16.04
C GLU A 951 1.66 10.00 -15.22
N PHE A 952 2.71 9.36 -14.68
CA PHE A 952 2.53 8.28 -13.72
C PHE A 952 3.51 8.42 -12.55
N VAL A 953 3.20 7.76 -11.44
CA VAL A 953 4.11 7.60 -10.29
C VAL A 953 4.51 6.13 -10.22
N ASN A 954 5.81 5.86 -10.14
CA ASN A 954 6.29 4.49 -9.99
C ASN A 954 6.19 4.01 -8.53
N GLU A 955 6.53 2.74 -8.26
CA GLU A 955 6.43 2.14 -6.93
C GLU A 955 7.32 2.82 -5.87
N GLN A 956 8.35 3.57 -6.29
CA GLN A 956 9.26 4.31 -5.41
C GLN A 956 8.82 5.76 -5.16
N GLY A 957 7.61 6.14 -5.60
CA GLY A 957 7.09 7.49 -5.44
C GLY A 957 7.75 8.52 -6.37
N ILE A 958 8.36 8.09 -7.48
CA ILE A 958 8.95 8.98 -8.48
C ILE A 958 7.88 9.33 -9.51
N THR A 959 7.59 10.62 -9.65
CA THR A 959 6.64 11.15 -10.62
C THR A 959 7.29 11.34 -11.99
N PHE A 960 6.67 10.83 -13.04
CA PHE A 960 7.17 10.79 -14.41
C PHE A 960 6.22 11.44 -15.39
N ARG A 961 6.69 12.44 -16.13
CA ARG A 961 5.89 13.19 -17.11
C ARG A 961 6.26 12.86 -18.54
N LEU A 962 5.25 12.68 -19.40
CA LEU A 962 5.44 12.34 -20.80
C LEU A 962 6.03 13.54 -21.56
N ILE A 963 7.11 13.30 -22.30
CA ILE A 963 7.76 14.25 -23.20
C ILE A 963 7.55 13.77 -24.64
N PRO A 964 6.75 14.50 -25.45
CA PRO A 964 6.50 14.19 -26.84
C PRO A 964 7.75 14.25 -27.73
N PRO A 965 7.78 13.49 -28.83
CA PRO A 965 8.79 13.67 -29.86
C PRO A 965 8.68 15.07 -30.47
N GLY A 966 9.81 15.59 -30.94
CA GLY A 966 9.88 16.94 -31.46
C GLY A 966 11.25 17.27 -32.03
N GLN A 967 11.41 18.53 -32.43
CA GLN A 967 12.66 19.08 -32.94
C GLN A 967 12.95 20.40 -32.24
N PHE A 968 14.23 20.69 -31.99
CA PHE A 968 14.66 21.93 -31.35
C PHE A 968 16.08 22.31 -31.76
N LEU A 969 16.45 23.57 -31.54
CA LEU A 969 17.83 24.02 -31.66
C LEU A 969 18.58 23.73 -30.36
N MET A 970 19.56 22.84 -30.45
CA MET A 970 20.38 22.37 -29.35
C MET A 970 21.74 23.08 -29.36
N GLY A 971 22.15 23.62 -28.21
CA GLY A 971 23.33 24.46 -28.07
C GLY A 971 22.99 25.95 -27.92
N SER A 972 24.00 26.80 -28.11
CA SER A 972 23.89 28.26 -28.07
C SER A 972 24.28 28.86 -29.42
N ASP A 973 23.65 29.97 -29.79
CA ASP A 973 24.13 30.79 -30.89
C ASP A 973 25.38 31.60 -30.48
N ALA A 974 26.00 32.27 -31.45
CA ALA A 974 27.17 33.09 -31.20
C ALA A 974 26.90 34.29 -30.27
N GLN A 975 25.69 34.85 -30.31
CA GLN A 975 25.31 36.00 -29.49
C GLN A 975 25.14 35.59 -28.03
N GLN A 976 24.36 34.54 -27.75
CA GLN A 976 24.17 33.97 -26.41
C GLN A 976 25.50 33.55 -25.79
N ARG A 977 26.40 32.95 -26.58
CA ARG A 977 27.76 32.62 -26.14
C ARG A 977 28.54 33.88 -25.73
N ASP A 978 28.56 34.90 -26.59
CA ASP A 978 29.34 36.12 -26.35
C ASP A 978 28.79 36.93 -25.16
N GLU A 979 27.48 36.97 -24.99
CA GLU A 979 26.81 37.57 -23.84
C GLU A 979 27.14 36.84 -22.53
N ALA A 980 27.11 35.50 -22.53
CA ALA A 980 27.52 34.70 -21.38
C ALA A 980 29.00 34.95 -21.03
N LEU A 981 29.88 34.96 -22.03
CA LEU A 981 31.31 35.22 -21.84
C LEU A 981 31.57 36.64 -21.30
N ASN A 982 30.85 37.64 -21.81
CA ASN A 982 30.96 39.02 -21.32
C ASN A 982 30.46 39.15 -19.87
N THR A 983 29.38 38.47 -19.53
CA THR A 983 28.84 38.44 -18.16
C THR A 983 29.86 37.80 -17.20
N MET A 984 30.47 36.67 -17.59
CA MET A 984 31.53 36.03 -16.81
C MET A 984 32.72 36.96 -16.62
N ARG A 985 33.21 37.64 -17.67
CA ARG A 985 34.33 38.59 -17.58
C ARG A 985 34.06 39.80 -16.67
N GLN A 986 32.80 40.09 -16.37
CA GLN A 986 32.41 41.24 -15.54
C GLN A 986 32.33 40.91 -14.06
N ASP A 987 32.06 39.65 -13.68
CA ASP A 987 32.21 39.19 -12.30
C ASP A 987 33.68 39.27 -11.83
N ARG A 988 33.84 39.42 -10.51
CA ARG A 988 35.12 39.64 -9.79
C ARG A 988 35.12 38.86 -8.46
N SER A 989 34.28 37.83 -8.36
CA SER A 989 34.04 37.03 -7.16
C SER A 989 34.34 35.53 -7.34
N HIS A 990 34.50 35.03 -8.58
CA HIS A 990 34.88 33.64 -8.86
C HIS A 990 36.39 33.46 -9.12
N PRO A 991 37.02 32.32 -8.77
CA PRO A 991 38.40 32.01 -9.16
C PRO A 991 38.43 31.65 -10.66
N PHE A 992 38.67 32.66 -11.49
CA PHE A 992 38.65 32.56 -12.95
C PHE A 992 39.78 31.70 -13.54
N ASN A 993 39.42 30.69 -14.33
CA ASN A 993 40.25 30.22 -15.43
C ASN A 993 39.52 30.53 -16.75
N VAL A 994 39.79 31.71 -17.29
CA VAL A 994 39.08 32.26 -18.47
C VAL A 994 39.22 31.34 -19.69
N ASP A 995 40.39 30.72 -19.87
CA ASP A 995 40.66 29.84 -21.01
C ASP A 995 39.76 28.58 -20.97
N LEU A 996 39.54 28.01 -19.78
CA LEU A 996 38.66 26.85 -19.62
C LEU A 996 37.18 27.19 -19.85
N GLU A 997 36.73 28.36 -19.40
CA GLU A 997 35.33 28.79 -19.58
C GLU A 997 35.02 29.17 -21.03
N GLU A 998 35.96 29.82 -21.72
CA GLU A 998 35.86 30.09 -23.15
C GLU A 998 35.75 28.79 -23.95
N ASP A 999 36.56 27.80 -23.61
CA ASP A 999 36.53 26.46 -24.21
C ASP A 999 35.21 25.71 -23.98
N LEU A 1000 34.62 25.83 -22.78
CA LEU A 1000 33.34 25.20 -22.44
C LEU A 1000 32.15 25.91 -23.11
N LEU A 1001 32.19 27.24 -23.23
CA LEU A 1001 31.18 27.98 -23.97
C LEU A 1001 31.27 27.71 -25.48
N ALA A 1002 32.49 27.48 -25.99
CA ALA A 1002 32.69 27.12 -27.39
C ALA A 1002 32.05 25.76 -27.74
N SER A 1003 32.01 24.79 -26.79
CA SER A 1003 31.39 23.49 -27.03
C SER A 1003 29.86 23.53 -27.14
N GLU A 1004 29.23 24.62 -26.68
CA GLU A 1004 27.79 24.87 -26.86
C GLU A 1004 27.46 25.29 -28.30
N CYS A 1005 28.45 25.68 -29.09
CA CYS A 1005 28.27 26.20 -30.45
C CYS A 1005 28.67 25.16 -31.54
N PRO A 1006 28.18 25.34 -32.78
CA PRO A 1006 27.00 26.13 -33.14
C PRO A 1006 25.70 25.45 -32.65
N GLU A 1007 24.58 26.15 -32.74
CA GLU A 1007 23.28 25.50 -32.59
C GLU A 1007 23.08 24.42 -33.66
N ARG A 1008 22.41 23.34 -33.27
CA ARG A 1008 22.17 22.16 -34.11
C ARG A 1008 20.69 21.81 -34.07
N ASN A 1009 20.10 21.57 -35.24
CA ASN A 1009 18.71 21.11 -35.32
C ASN A 1009 18.65 19.62 -34.94
N VAL A 1010 18.21 19.34 -33.72
CA VAL A 1010 18.11 17.97 -33.18
C VAL A 1010 16.67 17.51 -33.22
N ARG A 1011 16.46 16.29 -33.69
CA ARG A 1011 15.15 15.64 -33.75
C ARG A 1011 15.08 14.44 -32.80
N LEU A 1012 14.17 14.50 -31.84
CA LEU A 1012 13.79 13.36 -31.00
C LEU A 1012 12.57 12.69 -31.61
N THR A 1013 12.69 11.42 -32.00
CA THR A 1013 11.66 10.73 -32.78
C THR A 1013 10.72 9.89 -31.95
N GLN A 1014 11.02 9.71 -30.67
CA GLN A 1014 10.25 8.90 -29.74
C GLN A 1014 9.85 9.74 -28.54
N ALA A 1015 8.63 9.50 -28.05
CA ALA A 1015 8.23 10.00 -26.75
C ALA A 1015 8.98 9.22 -25.65
N PHE A 1016 9.22 9.87 -24.53
CA PHE A 1016 9.80 9.27 -23.33
C PHE A 1016 9.18 9.90 -22.10
N TYR A 1017 9.21 9.22 -20.97
CA TYR A 1017 8.90 9.87 -19.69
C TYR A 1017 10.17 10.40 -19.05
N ILE A 1018 10.09 11.49 -18.31
CA ILE A 1018 11.17 12.03 -17.48
C ILE A 1018 10.66 12.31 -16.06
N SER A 1019 11.49 12.10 -15.05
CA SER A 1019 11.13 12.44 -13.68
C SER A 1019 10.91 13.96 -13.55
N VAL A 1020 9.81 14.35 -12.90
CA VAL A 1020 9.37 15.75 -12.77
C VAL A 1020 10.43 16.59 -12.05
N CYS A 1021 11.02 16.03 -11.01
CA CYS A 1021 12.13 16.63 -10.26
C CYS A 1021 13.40 15.76 -10.38
N GLU A 1022 14.49 16.28 -9.82
CA GLU A 1022 15.68 15.49 -9.45
C GLU A 1022 15.27 14.33 -8.52
N ILE A 1023 16.05 13.24 -8.52
CA ILE A 1023 15.80 12.14 -7.59
C ILE A 1023 16.11 12.59 -6.17
N SER A 1024 15.11 12.56 -5.28
CA SER A 1024 15.31 12.89 -3.87
C SER A 1024 16.04 11.78 -3.11
N VAL A 1025 16.56 12.11 -1.93
CA VAL A 1025 17.18 11.14 -1.02
C VAL A 1025 16.23 9.99 -0.67
N SER A 1026 14.96 10.29 -0.36
CA SER A 1026 13.95 9.27 -0.06
C SER A 1026 13.67 8.36 -1.26
N GLN A 1027 13.49 8.93 -2.46
CA GLN A 1027 13.29 8.14 -3.68
C GLN A 1027 14.53 7.31 -4.03
N PHE A 1028 15.72 7.86 -3.81
CA PHE A 1028 16.98 7.16 -4.05
C PHE A 1028 17.10 5.94 -3.13
N THR A 1029 16.86 6.11 -1.84
CA THR A 1029 16.89 5.01 -0.86
C THR A 1029 15.75 4.02 -1.09
N ALA A 1030 14.55 4.49 -1.41
CA ALA A 1030 13.41 3.63 -1.75
C ALA A 1030 13.67 2.80 -3.02
N GLY A 1031 14.45 3.30 -3.98
CA GLY A 1031 15.00 2.54 -5.13
C GLY A 1031 16.22 1.67 -4.80
N GLY A 1032 16.44 1.39 -3.51
CA GLY A 1032 17.54 0.62 -2.94
C GLY A 1032 18.90 1.30 -3.05
N GLY A 1033 18.96 2.59 -3.40
CA GLY A 1033 20.19 3.37 -3.55
C GLY A 1033 20.92 3.55 -2.21
N GLU A 1034 22.23 3.36 -2.21
CA GLU A 1034 23.06 3.49 -1.00
C GLU A 1034 23.61 4.90 -0.85
N LEU A 1035 23.27 5.58 0.24
CA LEU A 1035 23.77 6.92 0.53
C LEU A 1035 25.23 6.90 0.97
N HIS A 1036 25.99 7.91 0.57
CA HIS A 1036 27.35 8.10 1.07
C HIS A 1036 27.31 8.62 2.52
N ARG A 1037 28.08 7.99 3.41
CA ARG A 1037 28.08 8.10 4.89
C ARG A 1037 28.32 9.49 5.51
N ARG A 1038 28.30 10.57 4.74
CA ARG A 1038 28.71 11.95 5.13
C ARG A 1038 27.63 13.02 4.99
N VAL A 1039 26.37 12.67 4.73
CA VAL A 1039 25.35 13.69 4.43
C VAL A 1039 24.19 13.64 5.42
N GLU A 1040 24.07 14.68 6.22
CA GLU A 1040 22.82 15.07 6.89
C GLU A 1040 21.87 15.67 5.84
N THR A 1041 21.37 14.87 4.90
CA THR A 1041 20.40 15.34 3.91
C THR A 1041 18.98 15.02 4.33
N LEU A 1042 18.09 15.98 4.17
CA LEU A 1042 16.66 15.79 4.39
C LEU A 1042 16.07 14.87 3.30
N PRO A 1043 15.08 14.02 3.63
CA PRO A 1043 14.50 13.04 2.69
C PRO A 1043 14.01 13.61 1.35
N GLN A 1044 13.63 14.89 1.33
CA GLN A 1044 13.08 15.59 0.16
C GLN A 1044 14.10 16.49 -0.56
N GLN A 1045 15.37 16.53 -0.14
CA GLN A 1045 16.43 17.16 -0.93
C GLN A 1045 16.85 16.23 -2.08
N PRO A 1046 17.36 16.78 -3.20
CA PRO A 1046 17.94 15.96 -4.27
C PRO A 1046 19.15 15.19 -3.72
N VAL A 1047 19.26 13.93 -4.11
CA VAL A 1047 20.40 13.10 -3.70
C VAL A 1047 21.70 13.68 -4.27
N GLY A 1048 22.67 13.94 -3.39
CA GLY A 1048 24.02 14.41 -3.73
C GLY A 1048 25.08 13.33 -3.49
N LEU A 1049 26.34 13.63 -3.81
CA LEU A 1049 27.46 12.67 -3.72
C LEU A 1049 27.23 11.38 -4.52
N VAL A 1050 26.50 11.46 -5.63
CA VAL A 1050 26.23 10.33 -6.50
C VAL A 1050 27.17 10.35 -7.70
N SER A 1051 27.88 9.25 -7.93
CA SER A 1051 28.69 9.06 -9.14
C SER A 1051 27.81 8.61 -10.31
N PHE A 1052 28.28 8.75 -11.55
CA PHE A 1052 27.53 8.27 -12.71
C PHE A 1052 27.19 6.78 -12.61
N SER A 1053 28.13 5.94 -12.14
CA SER A 1053 27.90 4.50 -12.00
C SER A 1053 26.87 4.18 -10.92
N THR A 1054 26.80 4.97 -9.85
CA THR A 1054 25.77 4.87 -8.81
C THR A 1054 24.39 5.21 -9.38
N ALA A 1055 24.28 6.29 -10.15
CA ALA A 1055 23.02 6.68 -10.80
C ALA A 1055 22.56 5.65 -11.86
N ALA A 1056 23.50 5.08 -12.62
CA ALA A 1056 23.23 4.01 -13.57
C ALA A 1056 22.75 2.72 -12.88
N ARG A 1057 23.38 2.32 -11.77
CA ARG A 1057 22.95 1.19 -10.91
C ARG A 1057 21.55 1.36 -10.36
N PHE A 1058 21.21 2.60 -9.97
CA PHE A 1058 19.88 2.92 -9.50
C PHE A 1058 18.83 2.67 -10.59
N CYS A 1059 19.06 3.18 -11.81
CA CYS A 1059 18.16 2.94 -12.95
C CYS A 1059 17.96 1.45 -13.23
N ASP A 1060 19.03 0.65 -13.25
CA ASP A 1060 18.93 -0.78 -13.55
C ASP A 1060 18.24 -1.60 -12.47
N ARG A 1061 18.27 -1.20 -11.19
CA ARG A 1061 17.49 -1.92 -10.16
C ARG A 1061 16.02 -1.52 -10.17
N LEU A 1062 15.68 -0.29 -10.56
CA LEU A 1062 14.30 0.03 -10.91
C LEU A 1062 13.81 -0.83 -12.08
N ASN A 1063 14.67 -1.05 -13.10
CA ASN A 1063 14.36 -1.96 -14.20
C ASN A 1063 14.16 -3.38 -13.71
N GLU A 1064 15.05 -3.91 -12.89
CA GLU A 1064 14.93 -5.26 -12.33
C GLU A 1064 13.65 -5.44 -11.52
N TRP A 1065 13.29 -4.46 -10.69
CA TRP A 1065 12.06 -4.51 -9.88
C TRP A 1065 10.80 -4.51 -10.71
N GLU A 1066 10.76 -3.74 -11.78
CA GLU A 1066 9.60 -3.68 -12.68
C GLU A 1066 9.66 -4.73 -13.82
N GLY A 1067 10.65 -5.63 -13.81
CA GLY A 1067 10.82 -6.65 -14.85
C GLY A 1067 11.18 -6.09 -16.24
N LEU A 1068 11.79 -4.90 -16.30
CA LEU A 1068 12.22 -4.20 -17.51
C LEU A 1068 13.67 -4.57 -17.89
N PRO A 1069 14.05 -4.46 -19.18
CA PRO A 1069 15.42 -4.76 -19.61
C PRO A 1069 16.43 -3.75 -19.08
N LYS A 1070 17.60 -4.23 -18.63
CA LYS A 1070 18.70 -3.36 -18.18
C LYS A 1070 19.19 -2.43 -19.28
N ARG A 1071 19.53 -1.19 -18.92
CA ARG A 1071 20.18 -0.21 -19.79
C ARG A 1071 21.69 -0.26 -19.67
N TYR A 1072 22.24 -0.59 -18.51
CA TYR A 1072 23.67 -0.50 -18.25
C TYR A 1072 24.32 -1.86 -18.00
N GLN A 1073 25.58 -1.97 -18.41
CA GLN A 1073 26.47 -3.02 -17.98
C GLN A 1073 27.62 -2.38 -17.21
N LEU A 1074 27.81 -2.83 -15.97
CA LEU A 1074 28.69 -2.19 -15.01
C LEU A 1074 29.91 -3.09 -14.76
N SER A 1075 31.11 -2.52 -14.88
CA SER A 1075 32.38 -3.12 -14.45
C SER A 1075 33.08 -2.21 -13.45
N ASP A 1076 34.15 -2.68 -12.80
CA ASP A 1076 34.86 -1.95 -11.72
C ASP A 1076 35.29 -0.52 -12.08
N ARG A 1077 35.40 -0.18 -13.38
CA ARG A 1077 35.81 1.16 -13.85
C ARG A 1077 35.08 1.70 -15.07
N GLN A 1078 34.17 0.95 -15.68
CA GLN A 1078 33.48 1.36 -16.91
C GLN A 1078 31.99 1.01 -16.86
N VAL A 1079 31.19 1.91 -17.44
CA VAL A 1079 29.75 1.72 -17.65
C VAL A 1079 29.49 1.72 -19.14
N THR A 1080 29.03 0.58 -19.66
CA THR A 1080 28.67 0.39 -21.07
C THR A 1080 27.16 0.45 -21.22
N LEU A 1081 26.66 1.15 -22.25
CA LEU A 1081 25.24 1.23 -22.56
C LEU A 1081 24.84 0.01 -23.40
N LEU A 1082 23.80 -0.71 -22.97
CA LEU A 1082 23.21 -1.81 -23.71
C LEU A 1082 22.27 -1.26 -24.79
N THR A 1083 22.33 -1.88 -25.98
CA THR A 1083 21.45 -1.53 -27.10
C THR A 1083 20.07 -2.18 -26.90
N GLN A 1084 19.00 -1.40 -27.12
CA GLN A 1084 17.59 -1.83 -27.03
C GLN A 1084 17.04 -2.16 -25.63
N SER A 1085 17.14 -1.23 -24.68
CA SER A 1085 16.38 -1.31 -23.42
C SER A 1085 15.21 -0.32 -23.41
N HIS A 1086 14.01 -0.83 -23.15
CA HIS A 1086 12.78 -0.08 -22.91
C HIS A 1086 12.48 0.02 -21.41
N GLY A 1087 13.38 0.68 -20.68
CA GLY A 1087 13.30 0.85 -19.23
C GLY A 1087 13.77 2.22 -18.73
N TYR A 1088 13.97 2.34 -17.42
CA TYR A 1088 14.59 3.46 -16.73
C TYR A 1088 16.06 3.62 -17.10
N ARG A 1089 16.46 4.87 -17.32
CA ARG A 1089 17.83 5.26 -17.64
C ARG A 1089 18.06 6.73 -17.32
N LEU A 1090 19.30 7.18 -17.39
CA LEU A 1090 19.62 8.61 -17.43
C LEU A 1090 19.19 9.21 -18.78
N PRO A 1091 18.81 10.50 -18.81
CA PRO A 1091 18.51 11.19 -20.08
C PRO A 1091 19.79 11.29 -20.94
N THR A 1092 19.62 11.36 -22.26
CA THR A 1092 20.71 11.83 -23.13
C THR A 1092 20.91 13.33 -22.98
N ASP A 1093 22.08 13.83 -23.39
CA ASP A 1093 22.43 15.25 -23.45
C ASP A 1093 21.43 16.08 -24.28
N ALA A 1094 20.79 15.45 -25.27
CA ALA A 1094 19.76 16.06 -26.10
C ALA A 1094 18.36 16.00 -25.49
N GLU A 1095 17.98 14.86 -24.91
CA GLU A 1095 16.70 14.72 -24.19
C GLU A 1095 16.61 15.70 -23.02
N TRP A 1096 17.71 15.83 -22.27
CA TRP A 1096 17.79 16.75 -21.15
C TRP A 1096 17.60 18.21 -21.60
N GLU A 1097 18.29 18.64 -22.66
CA GLU A 1097 18.18 20.04 -23.12
C GLU A 1097 16.82 20.32 -23.76
N TYR A 1098 16.26 19.38 -24.52
CA TYR A 1098 14.91 19.49 -25.05
C TYR A 1098 13.88 19.65 -23.93
N ALA A 1099 13.98 18.80 -22.91
CA ALA A 1099 13.13 18.83 -21.72
C ALA A 1099 13.32 20.13 -20.92
N CYS A 1100 14.55 20.61 -20.78
CA CYS A 1100 14.89 21.85 -20.07
C CYS A 1100 14.31 23.07 -20.78
N ARG A 1101 14.51 23.16 -22.11
CA ARG A 1101 14.01 24.26 -22.95
C ARG A 1101 12.50 24.30 -23.01
N ALA A 1102 11.83 23.15 -23.07
CA ALA A 1102 10.38 23.02 -23.10
C ALA A 1102 9.69 24.00 -24.07
N GLY A 1103 10.24 24.16 -25.28
CA GLY A 1103 9.71 25.09 -26.28
C GLY A 1103 10.41 26.44 -26.35
N SER A 1104 11.27 26.79 -25.39
CA SER A 1104 12.04 28.06 -25.40
C SER A 1104 13.26 28.02 -26.33
N ASP A 1105 13.38 29.06 -27.16
CA ASP A 1105 14.57 29.39 -27.97
C ASP A 1105 15.58 30.30 -27.25
N LYS A 1106 15.34 30.57 -25.96
CA LYS A 1106 16.10 31.53 -25.16
C LYS A 1106 17.18 30.87 -24.32
N ALA A 1107 17.92 31.69 -23.58
CA ALA A 1107 18.97 31.21 -22.67
C ALA A 1107 18.43 30.35 -21.51
N TYR A 1108 17.21 30.64 -21.03
CA TYR A 1108 16.51 29.95 -19.93
C TYR A 1108 15.13 29.43 -20.40
N PRO A 1109 14.48 28.50 -19.68
CA PRO A 1109 13.15 27.98 -20.06
C PRO A 1109 12.05 29.04 -20.16
N PHE A 1110 12.23 30.19 -19.51
CA PHE A 1110 11.25 31.27 -19.40
C PHE A 1110 11.67 32.56 -20.11
N GLY A 1111 12.86 32.62 -20.74
CA GLY A 1111 13.34 33.81 -21.44
C GLY A 1111 14.86 34.00 -21.36
N ASP A 1112 15.35 35.17 -21.78
CA ASP A 1112 16.79 35.52 -21.70
C ASP A 1112 17.16 36.27 -20.42
N SER A 1113 16.19 36.85 -19.73
CA SER A 1113 16.43 37.68 -18.54
C SER A 1113 16.68 36.84 -17.28
N THR A 1114 17.66 37.22 -16.47
CA THR A 1114 17.93 36.60 -15.17
C THR A 1114 16.98 37.08 -14.07
N GLU A 1115 16.13 38.08 -14.32
CA GLU A 1115 15.21 38.64 -13.30
C GLU A 1115 14.23 37.59 -12.76
N GLN A 1116 13.81 36.67 -13.61
CA GLN A 1116 12.86 35.61 -13.24
C GLN A 1116 13.55 34.35 -12.70
N LEU A 1117 14.89 34.29 -12.73
CA LEU A 1117 15.67 33.09 -12.40
C LEU A 1117 15.37 32.57 -10.98
N ALA A 1118 15.10 33.47 -10.03
CA ALA A 1118 14.77 33.11 -8.66
C ALA A 1118 13.43 32.36 -8.51
N ASN A 1119 12.52 32.47 -9.48
CA ASN A 1119 11.25 31.74 -9.49
C ASN A 1119 11.43 30.28 -9.92
N TYR A 1120 12.47 30.01 -10.72
CA TYR A 1120 12.68 28.73 -11.40
C TYR A 1120 13.90 27.94 -10.90
N ALA A 1121 14.84 28.58 -10.19
CA ALA A 1121 16.08 27.94 -9.75
C ALA A 1121 16.48 28.26 -8.30
N TRP A 1122 17.15 27.30 -7.67
CA TRP A 1122 17.98 27.50 -6.48
C TRP A 1122 19.45 27.64 -6.91
N TYR A 1123 20.05 28.81 -6.70
CA TYR A 1123 21.37 29.14 -7.24
C TYR A 1123 22.10 30.17 -6.37
N GLY A 1124 23.35 30.50 -6.72
CA GLY A 1124 24.28 31.19 -5.82
C GLY A 1124 23.83 32.56 -5.30
N SER A 1125 22.77 33.17 -5.85
CA SER A 1125 22.20 34.43 -5.37
C SER A 1125 20.98 34.29 -4.43
N ASN A 1126 20.35 33.11 -4.34
CA ASN A 1126 19.14 32.90 -3.53
C ASN A 1126 19.15 31.62 -2.66
N SER A 1127 20.21 30.81 -2.70
CA SER A 1127 20.40 29.58 -1.90
C SER A 1127 20.86 29.85 -0.46
N GLY A 1128 20.18 30.76 0.25
CA GLY A 1128 20.53 31.16 1.61
C GLY A 1128 21.70 32.16 1.67
N SER A 1129 22.71 31.92 2.51
CA SER A 1129 23.87 32.83 2.63
C SER A 1129 25.09 32.16 3.27
N ARG A 1130 26.30 32.65 2.95
CA ARG A 1130 27.61 32.16 3.45
C ARG A 1130 27.92 32.45 4.94
N ASN A 1131 26.88 32.59 5.76
CA ASN A 1131 26.97 32.35 7.21
C ASN A 1131 26.62 30.90 7.58
N SER A 1132 25.98 30.16 6.66
CA SER A 1132 25.46 28.79 6.83
C SER A 1132 26.04 27.85 5.78
N PRO A 1133 26.17 26.54 6.08
CA PRO A 1133 26.59 25.56 5.08
C PRO A 1133 25.61 25.54 3.90
N GLU A 1134 26.17 25.56 2.69
CA GLU A 1134 25.46 25.71 1.43
C GLU A 1134 24.86 24.36 1.00
N GLU A 1135 23.60 24.12 1.34
CA GLU A 1135 22.93 22.82 1.16
C GLU A 1135 21.91 22.83 0.01
N PRO A 1136 21.72 21.70 -0.70
CA PRO A 1136 20.63 21.52 -1.66
C PRO A 1136 19.28 21.82 -1.03
N HIS A 1137 18.35 22.35 -1.81
CA HIS A 1137 17.01 22.66 -1.33
C HIS A 1137 16.06 21.51 -1.66
N GLN A 1138 14.95 21.43 -0.93
CA GLN A 1138 13.94 20.42 -1.20
C GLN A 1138 13.45 20.53 -2.66
N ILE A 1139 13.32 19.37 -3.31
CA ILE A 1139 12.85 19.27 -4.69
C ILE A 1139 11.42 19.84 -4.80
N GLY A 1140 11.09 20.41 -5.96
CA GLY A 1140 9.72 20.84 -6.26
C GLY A 1140 9.31 22.19 -5.64
N GLN A 1141 10.25 22.97 -5.09
CA GLN A 1141 9.98 24.29 -4.50
C GLN A 1141 10.01 25.46 -5.51
N ARG A 1142 10.20 25.14 -6.80
CA ARG A 1142 10.35 26.10 -7.89
C ARG A 1142 9.23 25.99 -8.91
N MET A 1143 9.05 27.06 -9.69
CA MET A 1143 8.10 27.03 -10.80
C MET A 1143 8.56 26.02 -11.85
N PRO A 1144 7.64 25.18 -12.37
CA PRO A 1144 7.96 24.28 -13.47
C PRO A 1144 8.19 25.04 -14.78
N ASN A 1145 8.94 24.44 -15.71
CA ASN A 1145 8.97 24.90 -17.10
C ASN A 1145 7.66 24.53 -17.85
N ALA A 1146 7.56 24.86 -19.13
CA ALA A 1146 6.37 24.62 -19.95
C ALA A 1146 5.98 23.13 -20.09
N PHE A 1147 6.93 22.20 -19.96
CA PHE A 1147 6.64 20.76 -19.91
C PHE A 1147 6.27 20.29 -18.51
N GLY A 1148 6.31 21.16 -17.51
CA GLY A 1148 5.96 20.83 -16.14
C GLY A 1148 7.09 20.30 -15.28
N LEU A 1149 8.34 20.45 -15.72
CA LEU A 1149 9.51 19.92 -15.03
C LEU A 1149 10.08 20.98 -14.09
N ILE A 1150 10.42 20.57 -12.86
CA ILE A 1150 10.91 21.44 -11.80
C ILE A 1150 12.39 21.16 -11.55
N ASP A 1151 13.11 22.20 -11.12
CA ASP A 1151 14.54 22.16 -10.82
C ASP A 1151 15.39 21.68 -12.01
N MET A 1152 14.93 21.91 -13.25
CA MET A 1152 15.74 21.68 -14.46
C MET A 1152 16.97 22.59 -14.54
N ILE A 1153 17.01 23.65 -13.72
CA ILE A 1153 18.13 24.58 -13.60
C ILE A 1153 18.34 24.91 -12.11
N GLY A 1154 19.60 24.90 -11.66
CA GLY A 1154 19.96 25.09 -10.25
C GLY A 1154 19.78 23.82 -9.41
N ASN A 1155 19.78 23.98 -8.08
CA ASN A 1155 19.75 22.92 -7.08
C ASN A 1155 20.96 21.96 -7.17
N GLN A 1156 20.93 20.93 -8.01
CA GLN A 1156 22.06 20.02 -8.25
C GLN A 1156 22.43 19.86 -9.73
N TRP A 1157 23.72 19.58 -9.98
CA TRP A 1157 24.11 19.12 -11.32
C TRP A 1157 23.51 17.75 -11.58
N GLU A 1158 23.10 17.52 -12.84
CA GLU A 1158 22.45 16.27 -13.22
C GLU A 1158 23.29 15.49 -14.25
N TRP A 1159 23.57 14.23 -13.94
CA TRP A 1159 24.22 13.30 -14.85
C TRP A 1159 23.37 12.98 -16.09
N VAL A 1160 24.00 12.93 -17.27
CA VAL A 1160 23.40 12.43 -18.53
C VAL A 1160 24.20 11.25 -19.11
N GLU A 1161 23.61 10.50 -20.04
CA GLU A 1161 24.22 9.32 -20.68
C GLU A 1161 25.45 9.62 -21.53
N ASP A 1162 25.62 10.86 -21.97
CA ASP A 1162 26.65 11.22 -22.92
C ASP A 1162 28.03 11.36 -22.25
N THR A 1163 29.04 10.82 -22.94
CA THR A 1163 30.45 11.04 -22.61
C THR A 1163 30.91 12.42 -23.07
N TRP A 1164 31.90 12.99 -22.37
CA TRP A 1164 32.48 14.26 -22.80
C TRP A 1164 33.45 14.04 -23.98
N PRO A 1165 33.22 14.64 -25.17
CA PRO A 1165 34.10 14.47 -26.31
C PRO A 1165 35.48 15.10 -26.08
N ALA A 1166 36.53 14.38 -26.49
CA ALA A 1166 37.92 14.80 -26.28
C ALA A 1166 38.27 16.12 -27.01
N ASP A 1167 37.70 16.33 -28.20
CA ASP A 1167 37.83 17.57 -28.99
C ASP A 1167 36.73 18.60 -28.66
N ARG A 1168 35.91 18.31 -27.64
CA ARG A 1168 34.79 19.13 -27.17
C ARG A 1168 33.72 19.41 -28.23
N THR A 1169 33.70 18.63 -29.31
CA THR A 1169 32.73 18.77 -30.39
C THR A 1169 31.78 17.58 -30.35
N LEU A 1170 30.47 17.84 -30.30
CA LEU A 1170 29.49 16.77 -30.40
C LEU A 1170 29.47 16.18 -31.82
N PRO A 1171 29.51 14.86 -31.98
CA PRO A 1171 29.47 14.21 -33.29
C PRO A 1171 28.05 13.97 -33.82
N GLU A 1172 27.93 13.85 -35.14
CA GLU A 1172 26.69 13.53 -35.87
C GLU A 1172 26.24 12.07 -35.63
N PRO A 1173 24.93 11.72 -35.73
CA PRO A 1173 23.84 12.48 -36.36
C PRO A 1173 22.80 13.08 -35.40
N TRP A 1174 22.15 14.16 -35.83
CA TRP A 1174 21.18 14.96 -35.06
C TRP A 1174 19.77 14.36 -35.01
N ILE A 1175 19.68 13.03 -34.93
CA ILE A 1175 18.43 12.28 -34.74
C ILE A 1175 18.65 11.32 -33.57
N ASN A 1176 17.92 11.54 -32.47
CA ASN A 1176 18.13 10.84 -31.18
C ASN A 1176 19.62 10.75 -30.78
N PRO A 1177 20.39 11.85 -30.81
CA PRO A 1177 21.83 11.79 -30.57
C PRO A 1177 22.13 11.33 -29.15
N VAL A 1178 23.07 10.39 -29.05
CA VAL A 1178 23.72 9.96 -27.81
C VAL A 1178 25.18 9.63 -28.14
N PHE A 1179 26.11 10.30 -27.48
CA PHE A 1179 27.53 10.12 -27.72
C PHE A 1179 28.21 9.33 -26.58
N THR A 1180 28.67 8.14 -26.90
CA THR A 1180 29.39 7.27 -25.96
C THR A 1180 30.75 6.86 -26.51
N ASP A 1181 31.82 7.27 -25.82
CA ASP A 1181 33.19 6.81 -26.03
C ASP A 1181 33.66 6.05 -24.78
N GLU A 1182 33.89 4.74 -24.92
CA GLU A 1182 34.33 3.87 -23.82
C GLU A 1182 35.69 4.28 -23.23
N SER A 1183 36.50 5.03 -23.98
CA SER A 1183 37.79 5.57 -23.52
C SER A 1183 37.65 6.88 -22.74
N ALA A 1184 36.48 7.52 -22.80
CA ALA A 1184 36.24 8.79 -22.13
C ALA A 1184 36.12 8.62 -20.61
N LYS A 1185 36.88 9.44 -19.88
CA LYS A 1185 36.87 9.45 -18.40
C LYS A 1185 35.82 10.39 -17.80
N HIS A 1186 35.36 11.34 -18.60
CA HIS A 1186 34.41 12.37 -18.19
C HIS A 1186 33.07 12.14 -18.86
N ARG A 1187 32.00 12.48 -18.15
CA ARG A 1187 30.63 12.51 -18.65
C ARG A 1187 30.04 13.89 -18.50
N ILE A 1188 29.05 14.17 -19.33
CA ILE A 1188 28.36 15.46 -19.32
C ILE A 1188 27.48 15.56 -18.07
N THR A 1189 27.43 16.75 -17.48
CA THR A 1189 26.44 17.14 -16.47
C THR A 1189 25.77 18.44 -16.87
N ARG A 1190 24.49 18.60 -16.48
CA ARG A 1190 23.61 19.71 -16.87
C ARG A 1190 22.96 20.39 -15.66
N GLY A 1191 22.34 21.56 -15.88
CA GLY A 1191 21.45 22.22 -14.90
C GLY A 1191 22.09 23.29 -14.01
N GLY A 1192 23.35 23.13 -13.62
CA GLY A 1192 23.95 23.97 -12.57
C GLY A 1192 23.57 23.48 -11.17
N PHE A 1193 24.00 24.17 -10.11
CA PHE A 1193 23.72 23.77 -8.73
C PHE A 1193 23.51 24.98 -7.82
N VAL A 1194 23.24 24.76 -6.52
CA VAL A 1194 22.94 25.81 -5.55
C VAL A 1194 23.97 26.95 -5.47
N LEU A 1195 25.21 26.77 -5.93
CA LEU A 1195 26.24 27.82 -5.95
C LEU A 1195 26.62 28.31 -7.34
N SER A 1196 25.96 27.79 -8.37
CA SER A 1196 26.19 28.24 -9.74
C SER A 1196 25.85 29.73 -9.89
N PRO A 1197 26.69 30.50 -10.61
CA PRO A 1197 26.27 31.79 -11.12
C PRO A 1197 25.16 31.61 -12.17
N SER A 1198 24.41 32.68 -12.44
CA SER A 1198 23.31 32.67 -13.41
C SER A 1198 23.73 32.18 -14.81
N THR A 1199 24.99 32.41 -15.21
CA THR A 1199 25.53 31.97 -16.51
C THR A 1199 25.67 30.45 -16.63
N ASP A 1200 25.75 29.73 -15.49
CA ASP A 1200 25.82 28.27 -15.44
C ASP A 1200 24.42 27.62 -15.42
N LEU A 1201 23.35 28.40 -15.33
CA LEU A 1201 21.96 27.92 -15.32
C LEU A 1201 21.27 27.99 -16.69
N ARG A 1202 22.00 28.31 -17.76
CA ARG A 1202 21.42 28.36 -19.12
C ARG A 1202 21.07 26.96 -19.61
N CYS A 1203 20.01 26.80 -20.40
CA CYS A 1203 19.59 25.50 -20.93
C CYS A 1203 20.71 24.80 -21.71
N ALA A 1204 21.49 25.56 -22.48
CA ALA A 1204 22.59 25.04 -23.29
C ALA A 1204 23.84 24.65 -22.49
N ARG A 1205 23.89 24.96 -21.18
CA ARG A 1205 25.10 24.86 -20.38
C ARG A 1205 25.56 23.41 -20.21
N ARG A 1206 26.87 23.21 -20.35
CA ARG A 1206 27.52 21.90 -20.32
C ARG A 1206 28.72 21.93 -19.38
N ARG A 1207 28.83 20.92 -18.51
CA ARG A 1207 30.03 20.65 -17.70
C ARG A 1207 30.50 19.21 -17.91
N ALA A 1208 31.75 18.97 -17.56
CA ALA A 1208 32.40 17.67 -17.65
C ALA A 1208 32.88 17.25 -16.26
N HIS A 1209 32.44 16.09 -15.79
CA HIS A 1209 32.86 15.55 -14.50
C HIS A 1209 33.36 14.11 -14.66
N LEU A 1210 34.37 13.72 -13.87
CA LEU A 1210 34.89 12.35 -13.88
C LEU A 1210 33.79 11.37 -13.45
N ALA A 1211 33.50 10.37 -14.29
CA ALA A 1211 32.35 9.48 -14.11
C ALA A 1211 32.41 8.61 -12.83
N HIS A 1212 33.61 8.32 -12.33
CA HIS A 1212 33.84 7.47 -11.15
C HIS A 1212 33.92 8.26 -9.83
N MET A 1213 33.95 9.58 -9.90
CA MET A 1213 34.03 10.43 -8.72
C MET A 1213 32.63 10.84 -8.26
N THR A 1214 32.47 11.00 -6.95
CA THR A 1214 31.29 11.63 -6.35
C THR A 1214 31.57 13.12 -6.14
N TYR A 1215 30.56 13.96 -6.35
CA TYR A 1215 30.65 15.40 -6.12
C TYR A 1215 29.53 15.81 -5.17
N PRO A 1216 29.80 16.66 -4.15
CA PRO A 1216 28.75 17.13 -3.24
C PRO A 1216 27.56 17.72 -3.98
N GLN A 1217 27.85 18.39 -5.09
CA GLN A 1217 26.90 19.02 -5.98
C GLN A 1217 26.37 18.12 -7.12
N GLY A 1218 26.66 16.82 -7.09
CA GLY A 1218 26.34 15.87 -8.15
C GLY A 1218 25.13 15.01 -7.80
N GLY A 1219 24.01 15.30 -8.44
CA GLY A 1219 22.76 14.53 -8.43
C GLY A 1219 22.38 14.02 -9.82
N PHE A 1220 21.12 13.66 -10.01
CA PHE A 1220 20.62 13.18 -11.30
C PHE A 1220 19.09 13.16 -11.34
N ARG A 1221 18.56 13.09 -12.57
CA ARG A 1221 17.18 12.73 -12.87
C ARG A 1221 17.14 11.55 -13.84
N ILE A 1222 16.00 10.91 -13.98
CA ILE A 1222 15.88 9.68 -14.79
C ILE A 1222 14.75 9.81 -15.82
N VAL A 1223 14.87 9.06 -16.90
CA VAL A 1223 13.85 8.90 -17.94
C VAL A 1223 13.42 7.45 -18.03
N ARG A 1224 12.22 7.19 -18.56
CA ARG A 1224 11.73 5.86 -18.92
C ARG A 1224 11.47 5.82 -20.43
N THR A 1225 12.15 4.89 -21.11
CA THR A 1225 11.97 4.67 -22.55
C THR A 1225 10.69 3.88 -22.80
N LEU A 1226 9.86 4.32 -23.74
CA LEU A 1226 8.63 3.62 -24.10
C LEU A 1226 8.92 2.42 -25.02
N PRO A 1227 8.22 1.28 -24.85
CA PRO A 1227 8.30 0.16 -25.78
C PRO A 1227 7.61 0.55 -27.11
N LEU A 1228 8.40 0.88 -28.13
CA LEU A 1228 7.91 1.42 -29.42
C LEU A 1228 8.52 0.70 -30.64
N PRO A 1229 7.73 0.48 -31.72
CA PRO A 1229 8.19 -0.08 -32.99
C PRO A 1229 8.76 0.96 -33.98
#